data_AF-A0A6C0BBX8-F1
#
_entry.id   AF-A0A6C0BBX8-F1
#
_cell.length_a   1.000
_cell.length_b   1.000
_cell.length_c   1.000
_cell.angle_alpha   90.00
_cell.angle_beta   90.00
_cell.angle_gamma   90.00
#
_symmetry.space_group_name_H-M   'P 1'
#
loop_
_entity.id
_entity.type
_entity.pdbx_description
1 polymer ?
#
loop_
_entity_poly.entity_id
_entity_poly.type
_entity_poly.pdbx_seq_one_letter_code
_entity_poly.pdbx_strand_id
1 'polypeptide(L)'
;MSNTLNDFTKLYLRALSENSYQTLIKDNFNYEITFREAKSMSSIYNQFISGIKFDDGSEIKLSTEDIVGFYLNNGHNNLENEDLAIIASILQTNDFEKIGKYIGNAKDKIAKLKAGTIKFASIIKNYVDRIDSYNPIDYTTVESNEVVKFKICMKNGREVTENDALLVFNEISCTKRYPCVVYSNSIKEVIVKCGNNMSVSFESDKIDKIKAPINSITVLNEVGNPIIFNFTSKSCLITINPKKINDDTVKKIKKFMHMIILEEEKTSKKVVGKITFNVERVIDNYSLYRFFITDPIASVLFYVDESARAWCSKDTFYVFFRDFSEEMLNGKVLKASDNYLRLSIPTDKNKSTSGFLIGFTSKNHDMLPSFLYKFSRLLSKLSNISSNTATIKPQKKGEKYKIYTRPIEALSIEAGKFFKHDSKSRSESAVVTSGYYYSKVCPASFQPIIINQEEIPEWKIYGREVMEFPPKEWGIEGSILVVCPRDEYPIINLKRNHQDDTGRIKALPCCSKEGNKNSIDEVVVGTSNRKGTTEQINKFGAIGTLNDSLANFLTVAYSDDGNHKFSKLGTDVDNNKFLKLNSFILAILVATGKSPFPGKELNFSSTENFQDNITAVKSLMVELPPEIYKQELYDMNDEQIISSILDPETFMDPYLYYRGLEIIFDIQIFTFTSDNGRKNPISRAEDNLQIATLEVPRCKYTHIRNDNKKDIVCIYKNYGSQDRKTQFPSCELIISAYGGGKNYNKKVNSSNFRFSKNLFTLLDKVCHPFEWERDDRVPIQYTCLDDPYSTINWNVHDFGQMGPIIGQEIDIYGKVYSFIFKEWVLIVPPTQPLFINNEIEGKHRIIKINNKDHKVLSGGVKTRPQLKSFAFAHSKFEASGEDYDGIWIPFNGKNKGLKILCKTRASRDLKNYGTENKINIINKTTILMTIINWLWKSDSINGKFPDFHLWWKSRSEIDDDIIFSQLPDTKINCHNIMLPNLSSYEERLDAMTDIWPFIFHRKKIHVSKKLYDRILNFFKVEEAYSRNMNPEDLYWAPNQFITGLIPTDDDFKRNGDIILTKPEHISDWISRNNNATFKYKSFHNTNVIVKTISQSYKKLLQPYPFEDSNGKIYLIQNSSKKTRPLNEAALQIAHYWRTHEKNPGYSYRRNDDKDFYGKIKYVEYRIGPNDIPIVYSEHDKSEGLTDYLQILCYDDGESYAAMLPLL
;
A
#
# COMPACT_ATOMS: atom_id res chain seq x y z
N MET A 1 51.62 -15.86 19.31
CA MET A 1 50.62 -16.72 18.63
C MET A 1 51.37 -17.74 17.78
N SER A 2 51.93 -18.77 18.43
CA SER A 2 52.70 -19.82 17.77
C SER A 2 52.46 -21.14 18.50
N ASN A 3 51.65 -22.02 17.89
CA ASN A 3 51.77 -23.49 17.91
C ASN A 3 50.54 -24.16 17.22
N THR A 4 50.68 -24.36 15.90
CA THR A 4 50.45 -25.60 15.14
C THR A 4 49.15 -26.44 15.26
N LEU A 5 48.05 -25.90 15.80
CA LEU A 5 46.71 -26.18 15.24
C LEU A 5 46.04 -24.85 14.85
N ASN A 6 45.61 -24.77 13.60
CA ASN A 6 45.45 -23.57 12.78
C ASN A 6 44.52 -22.49 13.39
N ASP A 7 45.07 -21.28 13.57
CA ASP A 7 44.32 -20.03 13.71
C ASP A 7 43.21 -19.89 12.67
N PHE A 8 43.34 -20.54 11.50
CA PHE A 8 42.32 -20.61 10.45
C PHE A 8 41.06 -21.42 10.82
N THR A 9 41.18 -22.60 11.44
CA THR A 9 40.00 -23.37 11.89
C THR A 9 39.27 -22.60 12.99
N LYS A 10 40.04 -21.96 13.88
CA LYS A 10 39.52 -21.00 14.86
C LYS A 10 38.85 -19.82 14.16
N LEU A 11 39.50 -19.12 13.23
CA LEU A 11 38.95 -17.94 12.57
C LEU A 11 37.71 -18.27 11.73
N TYR A 12 37.66 -19.42 11.08
CA TYR A 12 36.55 -19.83 10.23
C TYR A 12 35.35 -20.33 11.03
N LEU A 13 35.56 -21.16 12.06
CA LEU A 13 34.50 -21.55 12.98
C LEU A 13 34.05 -20.38 13.86
N ARG A 14 34.97 -19.48 14.22
CA ARG A 14 34.67 -18.22 14.90
C ARG A 14 33.88 -17.29 13.98
N ALA A 15 34.24 -17.14 12.71
CA ALA A 15 33.45 -16.38 11.72
C ALA A 15 32.08 -17.03 11.45
N LEU A 16 31.95 -18.36 11.56
CA LEU A 16 30.66 -19.05 11.52
C LEU A 16 29.85 -18.86 12.80
N SER A 17 30.49 -18.81 13.98
CA SER A 17 29.86 -18.55 15.29
C SER A 17 29.54 -17.07 15.54
N GLU A 18 30.29 -16.17 14.92
CA GLU A 18 30.13 -14.71 14.94
C GLU A 18 28.92 -14.26 14.10
N ASN A 19 28.24 -15.19 13.38
CA ASN A 19 26.87 -15.02 12.86
C ASN A 19 25.78 -15.02 13.97
N SER A 20 26.19 -14.96 15.25
CA SER A 20 25.34 -14.69 16.39
C SER A 20 26.13 -13.80 17.36
N TYR A 21 25.68 -12.56 17.54
CA TYR A 21 26.31 -11.54 18.38
C TYR A 21 26.54 -11.96 19.87
N GLN A 22 26.08 -13.14 20.30
CA GLN A 22 26.08 -13.57 21.71
C GLN A 22 27.34 -14.33 22.17
N THR A 23 28.24 -14.79 21.29
CA THR A 23 29.39 -15.60 21.71
C THR A 23 30.65 -14.81 22.07
N LEU A 24 30.71 -13.50 21.78
CA LEU A 24 31.78 -12.65 22.30
C LEU A 24 31.71 -12.47 23.84
N ILE A 25 30.62 -12.92 24.47
CA ILE A 25 30.37 -12.85 25.92
C ILE A 25 30.24 -14.25 26.57
N LYS A 26 30.38 -15.36 25.82
CA LYS A 26 30.26 -16.72 26.39
C LYS A 26 31.44 -17.63 26.03
N ASP A 27 32.38 -17.73 26.97
CA ASP A 27 33.65 -18.49 26.93
C ASP A 27 33.52 -20.04 26.86
N ASN A 28 32.35 -20.63 26.57
CA ASN A 28 32.08 -22.03 26.96
C ASN A 28 32.21 -23.11 25.87
N PHE A 29 32.41 -22.81 24.58
CA PHE A 29 32.60 -23.86 23.56
C PHE A 29 33.99 -23.81 22.93
N ASN A 30 34.88 -24.69 23.39
CA ASN A 30 36.25 -24.75 22.93
C ASN A 30 36.40 -25.73 21.75
N TYR A 31 36.22 -25.22 20.53
CA TYR A 31 36.38 -25.99 19.29
C TYR A 31 37.76 -26.67 19.16
N GLU A 32 38.81 -26.10 19.77
CA GLU A 32 40.15 -26.69 19.77
C GLU A 32 40.18 -28.01 20.55
N ILE A 33 39.48 -28.07 21.69
CA ILE A 33 39.33 -29.29 22.48
C ILE A 33 38.48 -30.30 21.72
N THR A 34 37.35 -29.89 21.15
CA THR A 34 36.46 -30.81 20.40
C THR A 34 37.17 -31.48 19.21
N PHE A 35 37.95 -30.73 18.43
CA PHE A 35 38.71 -31.32 17.31
C PHE A 35 39.97 -32.06 17.75
N ARG A 36 40.58 -31.74 18.90
CA ARG A 36 41.74 -32.49 19.43
C ARG A 36 41.35 -33.76 20.17
N GLU A 37 40.23 -33.77 20.88
CA GLU A 37 39.77 -34.89 21.70
C GLU A 37 38.89 -35.89 20.92
N ALA A 38 38.38 -35.49 19.76
CA ALA A 38 37.64 -36.37 18.89
C ALA A 38 38.52 -37.54 18.43
N LYS A 39 38.17 -38.74 18.89
CA LYS A 39 38.90 -39.98 18.56
C LYS A 39 38.64 -40.49 17.15
N SER A 40 37.62 -40.01 16.45
CA SER A 40 37.27 -40.45 15.09
C SER A 40 36.49 -39.40 14.30
N MET A 41 36.57 -39.48 12.97
CA MET A 41 35.82 -38.61 12.05
C MET A 41 34.31 -38.73 12.24
N SER A 42 33.80 -39.91 12.62
CA SER A 42 32.37 -40.16 12.84
C SER A 42 31.80 -39.26 13.94
N SER A 43 32.54 -39.11 15.04
CA SER A 43 32.11 -38.30 16.18
C SER A 43 31.97 -36.84 15.80
N ILE A 44 32.96 -36.28 15.09
CA ILE A 44 32.93 -34.90 14.58
C ILE A 44 31.82 -34.75 13.55
N TYR A 45 31.74 -35.67 12.59
CA TYR A 45 30.77 -35.62 11.50
C TYR A 45 29.33 -35.56 12.02
N ASN A 46 28.98 -36.48 12.91
CA ASN A 46 27.65 -36.53 13.50
C ASN A 46 27.33 -35.29 14.32
N GLN A 47 28.31 -34.77 15.08
CA GLN A 47 28.13 -33.56 15.88
C GLN A 47 27.88 -32.31 15.01
N PHE A 48 28.62 -32.13 13.91
CA PHE A 48 28.48 -30.95 13.06
C PHE A 48 27.34 -31.03 12.04
N ILE A 49 26.93 -32.23 11.63
CA ILE A 49 25.78 -32.40 10.72
C ILE A 49 24.43 -32.35 11.46
N SER A 50 24.39 -32.86 12.70
CA SER A 50 23.21 -32.74 13.56
C SER A 50 22.97 -31.31 14.05
N GLY A 51 23.98 -30.44 13.90
CA GLY A 51 23.95 -29.05 14.27
C GLY A 51 24.40 -28.83 15.71
N ILE A 52 25.38 -27.96 15.91
CA ILE A 52 25.81 -27.57 17.25
C ILE A 52 24.83 -26.51 17.75
N LYS A 53 24.02 -26.88 18.74
CA LYS A 53 23.08 -25.98 19.41
C LYS A 53 23.77 -25.21 20.53
N PHE A 54 23.56 -23.90 20.55
CA PHE A 54 24.02 -23.03 21.63
C PHE A 54 22.89 -22.78 22.63
N ASP A 55 23.23 -22.33 23.84
CA ASP A 55 22.26 -22.06 24.92
C ASP A 55 21.17 -21.04 24.53
N ASP A 56 21.41 -20.23 23.50
CA ASP A 56 20.46 -19.24 22.98
C ASP A 56 19.51 -19.82 21.90
N GLY A 57 19.63 -21.10 21.60
CA GLY A 57 18.83 -21.81 20.60
C GLY A 57 19.34 -21.67 19.16
N SER A 58 20.43 -20.94 18.92
CA SER A 58 21.08 -20.91 17.60
C SER A 58 21.78 -22.25 17.29
N GLU A 59 21.90 -22.58 16.01
CA GLU A 59 22.43 -23.88 15.56
C GLU A 59 23.36 -23.71 14.34
N ILE A 60 24.58 -24.25 14.41
CA ILE A 60 25.53 -24.24 13.28
C ILE A 60 25.60 -25.63 12.66
N LYS A 61 25.28 -25.72 11.36
CA LYS A 61 25.45 -26.92 10.52
C LYS A 61 26.54 -26.70 9.47
N LEU A 62 27.47 -27.65 9.38
CA LEU A 62 28.50 -27.62 8.34
C LEU A 62 28.15 -28.57 7.20
N SER A 63 28.59 -28.24 5.99
CA SER A 63 28.48 -29.18 4.87
C SER A 63 29.47 -30.33 5.06
N THR A 64 29.09 -31.51 4.59
CA THR A 64 29.91 -32.72 4.65
C THR A 64 31.34 -32.49 4.11
N GLU A 65 31.48 -31.79 2.98
CA GLU A 65 32.79 -31.50 2.38
C GLU A 65 33.67 -30.64 3.28
N ASP A 66 33.08 -29.66 3.95
CA ASP A 66 33.84 -28.75 4.81
C ASP A 66 34.30 -29.49 6.06
N ILE A 67 33.45 -30.33 6.66
CA ILE A 67 33.80 -31.20 7.80
C ILE A 67 34.98 -32.11 7.44
N VAL A 68 34.91 -32.78 6.29
CA VAL A 68 35.97 -33.69 5.79
C VAL A 68 37.28 -32.91 5.60
N GLY A 69 37.20 -31.74 4.95
CA GLY A 69 38.39 -30.91 4.72
C GLY A 69 39.01 -30.35 6.01
N PHE A 70 38.20 -30.03 7.04
CA PHE A 70 38.71 -29.58 8.35
C PHE A 70 39.38 -30.70 9.14
N TYR A 71 38.77 -31.89 9.19
CA TYR A 71 39.34 -33.06 9.87
C TYR A 71 40.73 -33.40 9.31
N LEU A 72 40.84 -33.43 7.99
CA LEU A 72 42.08 -33.76 7.28
C LEU A 72 43.19 -32.72 7.46
N ASN A 73 42.86 -31.43 7.54
CA ASN A 73 43.84 -30.35 7.69
C ASN A 73 44.31 -30.11 9.13
N ASN A 74 43.65 -30.69 10.13
CA ASN A 74 43.98 -30.54 11.55
C ASN A 74 44.95 -31.60 12.09
N GLY A 75 45.58 -32.41 11.22
CA GLY A 75 46.70 -33.30 11.60
C GLY A 75 46.46 -34.78 11.35
N HIS A 76 45.25 -35.21 11.02
CA HIS A 76 44.94 -36.58 10.58
C HIS A 76 45.21 -36.74 9.08
N ASN A 77 46.47 -36.52 8.68
CA ASN A 77 46.89 -36.65 7.27
C ASN A 77 46.78 -38.10 6.75
N ASN A 78 46.66 -39.06 7.66
CA ASN A 78 46.39 -40.47 7.35
C ASN A 78 44.94 -40.76 7.74
N LEU A 79 44.14 -41.13 6.74
CA LEU A 79 42.79 -41.65 6.98
C LEU A 79 42.91 -43.08 7.49
N GLU A 80 42.30 -43.36 8.63
CA GLU A 80 42.16 -44.73 9.09
C GLU A 80 41.09 -45.45 8.27
N ASN A 81 41.08 -46.78 8.29
CA ASN A 81 40.07 -47.57 7.55
C ASN A 81 38.64 -47.22 7.98
N GLU A 82 38.45 -46.82 9.24
CA GLU A 82 37.17 -46.33 9.75
C GLU A 82 36.75 -45.01 9.11
N ASP A 83 37.67 -44.06 8.94
CA ASP A 83 37.41 -42.77 8.29
C ASP A 83 37.05 -42.97 6.80
N LEU A 84 37.76 -43.88 6.12
CA LEU A 84 37.44 -44.26 4.74
C LEU A 84 36.07 -44.91 4.62
N ALA A 85 35.69 -45.77 5.56
CA ALA A 85 34.36 -46.39 5.59
C ALA A 85 33.25 -45.36 5.79
N ILE A 86 33.47 -44.34 6.63
CA ILE A 86 32.51 -43.24 6.83
C ILE A 86 32.38 -42.40 5.55
N ILE A 87 33.49 -42.04 4.91
CA ILE A 87 33.45 -41.29 3.64
C ILE A 87 32.78 -42.11 2.53
N ALA A 88 33.07 -43.41 2.43
CA ALA A 88 32.41 -44.33 1.50
C ALA A 88 30.89 -44.37 1.74
N SER A 89 30.47 -44.43 3.00
CA SER A 89 29.06 -44.38 3.39
C SER A 89 28.39 -43.06 3.00
N ILE A 90 29.06 -41.94 3.25
CA ILE A 90 28.58 -40.59 2.90
C ILE A 90 28.38 -40.46 1.39
N LEU A 91 29.32 -40.98 0.59
CA LEU A 91 29.29 -40.91 -0.87
C LEU A 91 28.47 -42.02 -1.51
N GLN A 92 27.97 -42.98 -0.72
CA GLN A 92 27.29 -44.20 -1.18
C GLN A 92 28.11 -44.95 -2.25
N THR A 93 29.43 -45.01 -2.08
CA THR A 93 30.33 -45.64 -3.03
C THR A 93 31.55 -46.26 -2.35
N ASN A 94 31.92 -47.48 -2.76
CA ASN A 94 33.18 -48.13 -2.34
C ASN A 94 34.32 -47.90 -3.36
N ASP A 95 34.09 -47.02 -4.33
CA ASP A 95 35.07 -46.66 -5.35
C ASP A 95 36.14 -45.73 -4.76
N PHE A 96 37.32 -46.28 -4.49
CA PHE A 96 38.45 -45.56 -3.90
C PHE A 96 38.89 -44.36 -4.73
N GLU A 97 38.69 -44.36 -6.05
CA GLU A 97 39.03 -43.24 -6.92
C GLU A 97 38.06 -42.07 -6.70
N LYS A 98 36.76 -42.36 -6.59
CA LYS A 98 35.74 -41.35 -6.26
C LYS A 98 35.93 -40.78 -4.86
N ILE A 99 36.23 -41.63 -3.88
CA ILE A 99 36.55 -41.22 -2.51
C ILE A 99 37.79 -40.31 -2.50
N GLY A 100 38.87 -40.70 -3.20
CA GLY A 100 40.09 -39.91 -3.32
C GLY A 100 39.84 -38.54 -3.97
N LYS A 101 39.03 -38.49 -5.04
CA LYS A 101 38.65 -37.23 -5.71
C LYS A 101 37.81 -36.33 -4.81
N TYR A 102 36.87 -36.90 -4.05
CA TYR A 102 36.06 -36.16 -3.08
C TYR A 102 36.92 -35.54 -1.98
N ILE A 103 37.85 -36.32 -1.41
CA ILE A 103 38.82 -35.85 -0.41
C ILE A 103 39.71 -34.74 -0.98
N GLY A 104 40.22 -34.91 -2.20
CA GLY A 104 41.02 -33.89 -2.89
C GLY A 104 40.26 -32.59 -3.07
N ASN A 105 39.01 -32.66 -3.54
CA ASN A 105 38.14 -31.50 -3.69
C ASN A 105 37.85 -30.81 -2.35
N ALA A 106 37.60 -31.57 -1.29
CA ALA A 106 37.38 -31.04 0.05
C ALA A 106 38.63 -30.30 0.58
N LYS A 107 39.83 -30.88 0.41
CA LYS A 107 41.10 -30.23 0.77
C LYS A 107 41.33 -28.95 -0.03
N ASP A 108 41.15 -28.98 -1.34
CA ASP A 108 41.32 -27.83 -2.23
C ASP A 108 40.32 -26.70 -1.92
N LYS A 109 39.08 -27.05 -1.62
CA LYS A 109 38.04 -26.10 -1.22
C LYS A 109 38.42 -25.38 0.07
N ILE A 110 38.85 -26.14 1.09
CA ILE A 110 39.35 -25.55 2.35
C ILE A 110 40.61 -24.71 2.14
N ALA A 111 41.54 -25.14 1.27
CA ALA A 111 42.75 -24.37 0.96
C ALA A 111 42.42 -23.04 0.26
N LYS A 112 41.47 -23.03 -0.68
CA LYS A 112 40.97 -21.81 -1.34
C LYS A 112 40.26 -20.89 -0.35
N LEU A 113 39.44 -21.44 0.54
CA LEU A 113 38.80 -20.69 1.63
C LEU A 113 39.86 -20.05 2.54
N LYS A 114 40.89 -20.80 2.93
CA LYS A 114 42.03 -20.30 3.73
C LYS A 114 42.75 -19.14 3.06
N ALA A 115 43.09 -19.28 1.78
CA ALA A 115 43.74 -18.21 1.02
C ALA A 115 42.84 -16.96 0.90
N GLY A 116 41.54 -17.15 0.66
CA GLY A 116 40.55 -16.08 0.60
C GLY A 116 40.43 -15.32 1.93
N THR A 117 40.28 -16.03 3.04
CA THR A 117 40.16 -15.46 4.38
C THR A 117 41.43 -14.70 4.80
N ILE A 118 42.63 -15.24 4.53
CA ILE A 118 43.90 -14.56 4.84
C ILE A 118 44.03 -13.26 4.04
N LYS A 119 43.74 -13.31 2.73
CA LYS A 119 43.77 -12.12 1.86
C LYS A 119 42.77 -11.07 2.35
N PHE A 120 41.58 -11.49 2.73
CA PHE A 120 40.53 -10.60 3.21
C PHE A 120 40.88 -9.98 4.58
N ALA A 121 41.38 -10.77 5.53
CA ALA A 121 41.85 -10.29 6.83
C ALA A 121 42.99 -9.28 6.69
N SER A 122 43.92 -9.51 5.75
CA SER A 122 44.99 -8.54 5.45
C SER A 122 44.45 -7.22 4.88
N ILE A 123 43.38 -7.26 4.07
CA ILE A 123 42.75 -6.06 3.52
C ILE A 123 42.03 -5.29 4.63
N ILE A 124 41.25 -5.97 5.48
CA ILE A 124 40.59 -5.34 6.63
C ILE A 124 41.61 -4.72 7.57
N LYS A 125 42.67 -5.45 7.92
CA LYS A 125 43.73 -4.94 8.78
C LYS A 125 44.35 -3.66 8.21
N ASN A 126 44.68 -3.65 6.91
CA ASN A 126 45.19 -2.45 6.25
C ASN A 126 44.19 -1.27 6.27
N TYR A 127 42.88 -1.52 6.22
CA TYR A 127 41.88 -0.46 6.33
C TYR A 127 41.73 0.07 7.76
N VAL A 128 41.75 -0.81 8.77
CA VAL A 128 41.72 -0.43 10.18
C VAL A 128 42.97 0.38 10.54
N ASP A 129 44.16 -0.13 10.20
CA ASP A 129 45.43 0.56 10.44
C ASP A 129 45.46 1.96 9.77
N ARG A 130 44.86 2.09 8.58
CA ARG A 130 44.70 3.38 7.88
C ARG A 130 43.70 4.31 8.57
N ILE A 131 42.55 3.82 9.02
CA ILE A 131 41.57 4.64 9.76
C ILE A 131 42.18 5.14 11.07
N ASP A 132 42.88 4.27 11.80
CA ASP A 132 43.51 4.57 13.08
C ASP A 132 44.63 5.62 12.96
N SER A 133 45.24 5.74 11.78
CA SER A 133 46.22 6.79 11.47
C SER A 133 45.64 8.18 11.23
N TYR A 134 44.32 8.33 11.06
CA TYR A 134 43.69 9.64 10.90
C TYR A 134 43.31 10.26 12.25
N ASN A 135 43.51 11.57 12.43
CA ASN A 135 43.10 12.27 13.65
C ASN A 135 41.57 12.25 13.80
N PRO A 136 41.01 12.05 15.00
CA PRO A 136 39.56 12.14 15.20
C PRO A 136 39.07 13.59 15.12
N ILE A 137 37.83 13.78 14.65
CA ILE A 137 37.09 15.05 14.77
C ILE A 137 36.15 14.98 15.96
N ASP A 138 36.10 16.05 16.75
CA ASP A 138 35.21 16.16 17.91
C ASP A 138 33.74 16.09 17.49
N TYR A 139 32.92 15.42 18.32
CA TYR A 139 31.49 15.31 18.10
C TYR A 139 30.72 15.36 19.42
N THR A 140 29.47 15.80 19.34
CA THR A 140 28.50 15.74 20.45
C THR A 140 27.31 14.89 20.05
N THR A 141 26.93 13.93 20.89
CA THR A 141 25.74 13.10 20.67
C THR A 141 24.57 13.61 21.52
N VAL A 142 23.41 13.74 20.89
CA VAL A 142 22.12 13.96 21.58
C VAL A 142 21.26 12.75 21.28
N GLU A 143 21.25 11.81 22.21
CA GLU A 143 20.49 10.58 22.13
C GLU A 143 19.09 10.79 22.72
N SER A 144 18.05 10.35 22.00
CA SER A 144 16.73 10.17 22.59
C SER A 144 16.49 8.68 22.73
N ASN A 145 16.59 8.16 23.95
CA ASN A 145 16.16 6.79 24.23
C ASN A 145 14.64 6.71 24.16
N GLU A 146 14.10 5.84 23.30
CA GLU A 146 12.70 5.45 23.39
C GLU A 146 12.42 4.77 24.75
N VAL A 147 11.16 4.89 25.18
CA VAL A 147 10.56 4.47 26.45
C VAL A 147 11.07 3.11 26.95
N VAL A 148 11.58 3.06 28.18
CA VAL A 148 11.91 1.81 28.88
C VAL A 148 10.62 1.17 29.39
N LYS A 149 10.33 -0.06 28.98
CA LYS A 149 9.19 -0.85 29.49
C LYS A 149 9.63 -1.66 30.72
N PHE A 150 8.81 -1.62 31.78
CA PHE A 150 9.00 -2.43 32.99
C PHE A 150 7.80 -3.34 33.19
N LYS A 151 8.06 -4.62 33.46
CA LYS A 151 7.10 -5.60 33.94
C LYS A 151 7.02 -5.52 35.46
N ILE A 152 5.81 -5.52 36.02
CA ILE A 152 5.58 -5.52 37.47
C ILE A 152 5.32 -6.96 37.91
N CYS A 153 6.26 -7.52 38.69
CA CYS A 153 6.18 -8.87 39.25
C CYS A 153 6.03 -8.80 40.76
N MET A 154 5.32 -9.75 41.35
CA MET A 154 5.36 -9.98 42.79
C MET A 154 6.67 -10.69 43.15
N LYS A 155 7.14 -10.56 44.40
CA LYS A 155 8.43 -11.14 44.86
C LYS A 155 8.53 -12.66 44.71
N ASN A 156 7.40 -13.34 44.56
CA ASN A 156 7.32 -14.78 44.26
C ASN A 156 7.41 -15.10 42.75
N GLY A 157 7.74 -14.13 41.90
CA GLY A 157 7.86 -14.27 40.45
C GLY A 157 6.51 -14.26 39.70
N ARG A 158 5.38 -14.08 40.39
CA ARG A 158 4.07 -14.00 39.74
C ARG A 158 3.88 -12.62 39.11
N GLU A 159 3.66 -12.61 37.81
CA GLU A 159 3.27 -11.42 37.05
C GLU A 159 1.91 -10.87 37.53
N VAL A 160 1.82 -9.55 37.70
CA VAL A 160 0.56 -8.88 38.02
C VAL A 160 -0.29 -8.84 36.74
N THR A 161 -1.40 -9.57 36.71
CA THR A 161 -2.23 -9.72 35.51
C THR A 161 -3.16 -8.52 35.29
N GLU A 162 -3.75 -8.40 34.09
CA GLU A 162 -4.72 -7.34 33.75
C GLU A 162 -5.92 -7.32 34.71
N ASN A 163 -6.37 -8.47 35.22
CA ASN A 163 -7.40 -8.54 36.26
C ASN A 163 -6.91 -8.07 37.64
N ASP A 164 -5.66 -8.40 38.01
CA ASP A 164 -5.05 -7.93 39.26
C ASP A 164 -4.86 -6.40 39.22
N ALA A 165 -4.55 -5.84 38.04
CA ALA A 165 -4.46 -4.41 37.81
C ALA A 165 -5.84 -3.73 37.72
N LEU A 166 -6.81 -4.28 37.00
CA LEU A 166 -8.17 -3.73 36.90
C LEU A 166 -8.87 -3.66 38.27
N LEU A 167 -8.65 -4.65 39.15
CA LEU A 167 -9.13 -4.63 40.55
C LEU A 167 -8.50 -3.51 41.39
N VAL A 168 -7.27 -3.11 41.09
CA VAL A 168 -6.51 -2.07 41.83
C VAL A 168 -6.72 -0.68 41.24
N PHE A 169 -6.92 -0.56 39.92
CA PHE A 169 -6.87 0.71 39.17
C PHE A 169 -8.23 1.21 38.66
N ASN A 170 -9.31 0.42 38.64
CA ASN A 170 -10.65 0.87 38.19
C ASN A 170 -11.38 1.84 39.14
N GLU A 171 -10.92 1.99 40.38
CA GLU A 171 -11.56 2.87 41.39
C GLU A 171 -10.83 4.22 41.53
N ILE A 172 -9.98 4.60 40.57
CA ILE A 172 -9.15 5.81 40.61
C ILE A 172 -9.89 7.00 39.95
N SER A 173 -10.12 8.08 40.70
CA SER A 173 -10.46 9.39 40.13
C SER A 173 -9.26 10.34 40.19
N CYS A 174 -8.76 10.76 39.02
CA CYS A 174 -7.67 11.74 38.89
C CYS A 174 -8.15 13.16 39.28
N THR A 175 -7.49 13.80 40.25
CA THR A 175 -7.88 15.15 40.71
C THR A 175 -7.27 16.31 39.90
N LYS A 176 -6.49 16.06 38.84
CA LYS A 176 -6.09 17.09 37.87
C LYS A 176 -6.20 16.57 36.43
N ARG A 177 -6.80 17.38 35.55
CA ARG A 177 -7.18 17.07 34.16
C ARG A 177 -5.96 16.81 33.26
N TYR A 178 -5.39 15.62 33.32
CA TYR A 178 -4.70 14.96 32.21
C TYR A 178 -4.95 13.46 32.34
N PRO A 179 -5.46 12.76 31.30
CA PRO A 179 -5.74 11.33 31.42
C PRO A 179 -4.44 10.53 31.38
N CYS A 180 -4.21 9.73 32.42
CA CYS A 180 -3.37 8.54 32.28
C CYS A 180 -4.15 7.57 31.38
N VAL A 181 -3.71 7.36 30.13
CA VAL A 181 -4.36 6.42 29.22
C VAL A 181 -3.61 5.09 29.29
N VAL A 182 -4.26 4.10 29.90
CA VAL A 182 -3.85 2.70 29.79
C VAL A 182 -4.38 2.20 28.45
N TYR A 183 -3.49 1.85 27.52
CA TYR A 183 -3.89 1.16 26.28
C TYR A 183 -3.78 -0.34 26.50
N SER A 184 -4.88 -1.05 26.21
CA SER A 184 -4.87 -2.45 25.83
C SER A 184 -5.08 -2.48 24.32
N ASN A 185 -4.06 -2.90 23.56
CA ASN A 185 -4.21 -3.27 22.15
C ASN A 185 -4.49 -4.78 22.06
N SER A 186 -5.09 -5.23 20.96
CA SER A 186 -5.56 -6.58 20.64
C SER A 186 -4.53 -7.73 20.73
N ILE A 187 -3.34 -7.48 21.27
CA ILE A 187 -2.30 -8.47 21.55
C ILE A 187 -1.85 -8.33 23.02
N LYS A 188 -2.76 -8.56 23.98
CA LYS A 188 -2.51 -8.82 25.41
C LYS A 188 -1.27 -8.17 26.07
N GLU A 189 -1.02 -6.87 25.87
CA GLU A 189 0.02 -6.12 26.58
C GLU A 189 -0.59 -4.87 27.23
N VAL A 190 -0.39 -4.73 28.55
CA VAL A 190 -0.75 -3.53 29.32
C VAL A 190 0.44 -2.58 29.29
N ILE A 191 0.32 -1.45 28.59
CA ILE A 191 1.38 -0.43 28.54
C ILE A 191 0.94 0.80 29.36
N VAL A 192 1.61 1.05 30.48
CA VAL A 192 1.50 2.30 31.24
C VAL A 192 2.61 3.24 30.77
N LYS A 193 2.25 4.33 30.09
CA LYS A 193 3.21 5.31 29.58
C LYS A 193 3.33 6.49 30.55
N CYS A 194 4.34 6.48 31.40
CA CYS A 194 4.67 7.62 32.27
C CYS A 194 5.79 8.46 31.64
N GLY A 195 5.50 9.73 31.32
CA GLY A 195 6.57 10.71 31.07
C GLY A 195 7.28 11.08 32.37
N ASN A 196 8.53 11.56 32.29
CA ASN A 196 9.25 12.08 33.44
C ASN A 196 8.42 13.17 34.14
N ASN A 197 8.27 13.08 35.47
CA ASN A 197 7.59 14.04 36.37
C ASN A 197 6.04 14.01 36.42
N MET A 198 5.40 12.84 36.55
CA MET A 198 3.95 12.76 36.85
C MET A 198 3.65 12.33 38.30
N SER A 199 2.52 12.79 38.86
CA SER A 199 2.04 12.45 40.22
C SER A 199 0.55 12.09 40.20
N VAL A 200 0.14 11.10 40.99
CA VAL A 200 -1.25 10.61 41.12
C VAL A 200 -1.68 10.70 42.60
N SER A 201 -2.95 10.99 42.88
CA SER A 201 -3.51 11.18 44.23
C SER A 201 -4.83 10.41 44.41
N PHE A 202 -5.21 10.08 45.66
CA PHE A 202 -6.31 9.17 46.01
C PHE A 202 -7.34 9.83 46.96
N GLU A 203 -8.64 9.51 46.81
CA GLU A 203 -9.76 9.90 47.69
C GLU A 203 -10.24 8.67 48.49
N SER A 204 -10.44 8.82 49.81
CA SER A 204 -10.60 7.70 50.76
C SER A 204 -12.00 7.10 50.82
N ASP A 205 -13.02 7.86 50.46
CA ASP A 205 -14.44 7.63 50.75
C ASP A 205 -15.17 6.71 49.75
N LYS A 206 -14.50 6.30 48.66
CA LYS A 206 -15.02 5.33 47.68
C LYS A 206 -14.56 3.88 47.93
N ILE A 207 -13.50 3.71 48.73
CA ILE A 207 -12.86 2.41 49.00
C ILE A 207 -13.73 1.50 49.89
N ASP A 208 -14.58 2.08 50.75
CA ASP A 208 -15.41 1.33 51.71
C ASP A 208 -16.54 0.49 51.07
N LYS A 209 -16.77 0.59 49.76
CA LYS A 209 -17.92 -0.06 49.08
C LYS A 209 -17.58 -1.32 48.28
N ILE A 210 -16.32 -1.77 48.29
CA ILE A 210 -15.87 -2.92 47.50
C ILE A 210 -16.17 -4.23 48.26
N LYS A 211 -16.95 -5.15 47.66
CA LYS A 211 -17.15 -6.52 48.19
C LYS A 211 -15.89 -7.37 47.96
N ALA A 212 -15.33 -7.88 49.06
CA ALA A 212 -14.02 -8.51 49.14
C ALA A 212 -13.89 -9.87 48.41
N PRO A 213 -12.77 -10.11 47.68
CA PRO A 213 -12.21 -11.43 47.47
C PRO A 213 -11.31 -11.82 48.66
N ILE A 214 -11.28 -13.12 48.93
CA ILE A 214 -10.56 -13.73 50.05
C ILE A 214 -9.04 -13.56 49.87
N ASN A 215 -8.44 -12.98 50.91
CA ASN A 215 -7.01 -12.79 51.18
C ASN A 215 -6.30 -11.70 50.35
N SER A 216 -5.88 -10.66 51.07
CA SER A 216 -4.89 -9.63 50.74
C SER A 216 -5.34 -8.34 50.03
N ILE A 217 -6.25 -7.56 50.65
CA ILE A 217 -6.16 -6.08 50.67
C ILE A 217 -6.76 -5.62 52.02
N THR A 218 -5.93 -5.53 53.06
CA THR A 218 -6.28 -4.84 54.33
C THR A 218 -5.31 -3.67 54.57
N VAL A 219 -4.48 -3.34 53.59
CA VAL A 219 -3.28 -2.51 53.78
C VAL A 219 -3.49 -1.05 53.37
N LEU A 220 -4.57 -0.72 52.65
CA LEU A 220 -4.79 0.64 52.13
C LEU A 220 -5.92 1.42 52.84
N ASN A 221 -6.70 0.78 53.71
CA ASN A 221 -7.86 1.42 54.38
C ASN A 221 -7.47 2.45 55.47
N GLU A 222 -6.20 2.54 55.87
CA GLU A 222 -5.78 3.44 56.96
C GLU A 222 -5.06 4.72 56.49
N VAL A 223 -4.83 4.90 55.19
CA VAL A 223 -4.01 6.01 54.67
C VAL A 223 -4.87 7.11 54.06
N GLY A 224 -5.44 7.97 54.91
CA GLY A 224 -6.31 9.07 54.50
C GLY A 224 -5.61 10.28 53.87
N ASN A 225 -4.65 10.11 52.95
CA ASN A 225 -4.02 11.20 52.18
C ASN A 225 -3.24 10.70 50.94
N PRO A 226 -3.00 11.55 49.92
CA PRO A 226 -2.48 11.12 48.63
C PRO A 226 -1.03 10.63 48.68
N ILE A 227 -0.81 9.40 48.21
CA ILE A 227 0.49 8.76 48.04
C ILE A 227 0.99 9.03 46.63
N ILE A 228 2.16 9.65 46.47
CA ILE A 228 2.73 9.97 45.15
C ILE A 228 3.83 8.96 44.81
N PHE A 229 3.72 8.28 43.67
CA PHE A 229 4.74 7.38 43.13
C PHE A 229 5.53 8.05 42.01
N ASN A 230 6.87 8.04 42.12
CA ASN A 230 7.78 8.54 41.08
C ASN A 230 8.74 7.42 40.64
N PHE A 231 8.73 7.09 39.36
CA PHE A 231 9.56 6.03 38.77
C PHE A 231 10.73 6.66 38.01
N THR A 232 11.94 6.50 38.55
CA THR A 232 13.20 6.81 37.87
C THR A 232 13.95 5.52 37.60
N SER A 233 14.92 5.53 36.69
CA SER A 233 15.43 4.38 35.94
C SER A 233 15.92 3.15 36.72
N LYS A 234 15.91 3.13 38.07
CA LYS A 234 16.08 1.95 38.93
C LYS A 234 15.38 2.04 40.31
N SER A 235 14.49 3.01 40.54
CA SER A 235 13.90 3.27 41.86
C SER A 235 12.48 3.83 41.79
N CYS A 236 11.62 3.33 42.66
CA CYS A 236 10.29 3.89 42.93
C CYS A 236 10.36 4.72 44.22
N LEU A 237 10.16 6.04 44.11
CA LEU A 237 10.10 6.95 45.24
C LEU A 237 8.64 7.17 45.64
N ILE A 238 8.32 6.91 46.91
CA ILE A 238 7.02 7.24 47.50
C ILE A 238 7.17 8.47 48.38
N THR A 239 6.47 9.55 48.04
CA THR A 239 6.41 10.74 48.89
C THR A 239 5.13 10.72 49.70
N ILE A 240 5.26 10.78 51.03
CA ILE A 240 4.13 10.81 51.97
C ILE A 240 4.28 12.01 52.90
N ASN A 241 3.21 12.74 53.19
CA ASN A 241 3.25 13.89 54.09
C ASN A 241 3.41 13.43 55.56
N PRO A 242 4.56 13.70 56.22
CA PRO A 242 4.93 13.04 57.47
C PRO A 242 4.10 13.44 58.69
N LYS A 243 3.25 14.47 58.61
CA LYS A 243 2.57 15.06 59.79
C LYS A 243 1.48 14.17 60.43
N LYS A 244 1.10 13.02 59.85
CA LYS A 244 -0.01 12.17 60.34
C LYS A 244 0.22 10.65 60.18
N ILE A 245 1.45 10.20 59.97
CA ILE A 245 1.73 8.78 59.67
C ILE A 245 2.30 8.13 60.94
N ASN A 246 1.71 7.03 61.40
CA ASN A 246 2.31 6.22 62.45
C ASN A 246 3.35 5.24 61.87
N ASP A 247 4.29 4.78 62.69
CA ASP A 247 5.37 3.89 62.25
C ASP A 247 4.87 2.58 61.63
N ASP A 248 3.68 2.13 62.04
CA ASP A 248 3.06 0.91 61.52
C ASP A 248 2.64 1.06 60.05
N THR A 249 2.07 2.22 59.67
CA THR A 249 1.78 2.55 58.27
C THR A 249 3.05 2.58 57.41
N VAL A 250 4.14 3.18 57.92
CA VAL A 250 5.43 3.20 57.20
C VAL A 250 5.97 1.77 57.04
N LYS A 251 5.84 0.92 58.07
CA LYS A 251 6.27 -0.48 58.04
C LYS A 251 5.46 -1.32 57.04
N LYS A 252 4.14 -1.11 56.97
CA LYS A 252 3.23 -1.74 56.01
C LYS A 252 3.51 -1.32 54.56
N ILE A 253 3.73 -0.03 54.30
CA ILE A 253 4.12 0.48 52.97
C ILE A 253 5.48 -0.08 52.55
N LYS A 254 6.45 -0.09 53.46
CA LYS A 254 7.74 -0.77 53.21
C LYS A 254 7.52 -2.24 52.87
N LYS A 255 6.66 -2.96 53.58
CA LYS A 255 6.37 -4.38 53.30
C LYS A 255 5.75 -4.58 51.92
N PHE A 256 4.78 -3.75 51.53
CA PHE A 256 4.20 -3.77 50.18
C PHE A 256 5.24 -3.48 49.09
N MET A 257 6.09 -2.47 49.30
CA MET A 257 7.18 -2.17 48.36
C MET A 257 8.21 -3.31 48.25
N HIS A 258 8.46 -4.03 49.33
CA HIS A 258 9.29 -5.24 49.28
C HIS A 258 8.63 -6.42 48.57
N MET A 259 7.32 -6.36 48.30
CA MET A 259 6.58 -7.40 47.57
C MET A 259 6.57 -7.19 46.05
N ILE A 260 6.96 -6.03 45.55
CA ILE A 260 6.95 -5.71 44.12
C ILE A 260 8.39 -5.69 43.56
N ILE A 261 8.58 -6.33 42.41
CA ILE A 261 9.82 -6.34 41.62
C ILE A 261 9.50 -5.72 40.26
N LEU A 262 10.33 -4.78 39.81
CA LEU A 262 10.27 -4.24 38.45
C LEU A 262 11.32 -4.96 37.59
N GLU A 263 10.88 -5.71 36.60
CA GLU A 263 11.76 -6.38 35.64
C GLU A 263 11.75 -5.60 34.32
N GLU A 264 12.90 -5.12 33.85
CA GLU A 264 13.00 -4.42 32.55
C GLU A 264 12.72 -5.41 31.40
N GLU A 265 11.76 -5.08 30.55
CA GLU A 265 11.34 -5.96 29.45
C GLU A 265 12.35 -5.82 28.29
N LYS A 266 12.96 -6.93 27.86
CA LYS A 266 13.95 -6.96 26.76
C LYS A 266 13.28 -6.74 25.40
N THR A 267 12.84 -5.52 25.11
CA THR A 267 12.43 -5.11 23.75
C THR A 267 13.66 -4.62 22.96
N SER A 268 13.70 -4.89 21.66
CA SER A 268 14.80 -4.48 20.78
C SER A 268 14.94 -2.95 20.81
N LYS A 269 15.98 -2.44 21.47
CA LYS A 269 16.22 -1.02 21.72
C LYS A 269 16.52 -0.32 20.39
N LYS A 270 15.51 0.34 19.81
CA LYS A 270 15.73 1.25 18.69
C LYS A 270 16.33 2.55 19.24
N VAL A 271 17.55 2.85 18.85
CA VAL A 271 18.26 4.08 19.23
C VAL A 271 18.07 5.10 18.12
N VAL A 272 17.48 6.25 18.47
CA VAL A 272 17.35 7.40 17.58
C VAL A 272 18.06 8.58 18.23
N GLY A 273 18.85 9.30 17.46
CA GLY A 273 19.56 10.45 17.98
C GLY A 273 20.08 11.37 16.89
N LYS A 274 20.74 12.43 17.32
CA LYS A 274 21.47 13.37 16.47
C LYS A 274 22.92 13.43 16.90
N ILE A 275 23.83 13.49 15.94
CA ILE A 275 25.27 13.66 16.18
C ILE A 275 25.69 14.93 15.46
N THR A 276 26.34 15.82 16.17
CA THR A 276 26.93 17.03 15.60
C THR A 276 28.44 16.85 15.58
N PHE A 277 29.05 16.85 14.40
CA PHE A 277 30.52 16.84 14.24
C PHE A 277 31.02 18.28 14.13
N ASN A 278 31.97 18.65 14.98
CA ASN A 278 32.58 19.98 15.01
C ASN A 278 33.71 20.05 13.97
N VAL A 279 33.33 20.30 12.72
CA VAL A 279 34.29 20.52 11.64
C VAL A 279 34.57 22.02 11.53
N GLU A 280 35.84 22.43 11.60
CA GLU A 280 36.25 23.84 11.50
C GLU A 280 35.89 24.49 10.15
N ARG A 281 35.52 23.70 9.13
CA ARG A 281 35.27 24.15 7.77
C ARG A 281 33.95 23.63 7.22
N VAL A 282 33.33 24.43 6.35
CA VAL A 282 32.13 24.06 5.61
C VAL A 282 32.47 22.98 4.59
N ILE A 283 31.98 21.77 4.80
CA ILE A 283 32.02 20.68 3.81
C ILE A 283 30.74 20.77 2.99
N ASP A 284 30.85 20.96 1.67
CA ASP A 284 29.67 20.93 0.82
C ASP A 284 29.13 19.49 0.68
N ASN A 285 27.80 19.38 0.61
CA ASN A 285 27.10 18.08 0.56
C ASN A 285 27.53 17.21 -0.63
N TYR A 286 28.00 17.81 -1.74
CA TYR A 286 28.49 17.07 -2.90
C TYR A 286 29.86 16.45 -2.66
N SER A 287 30.78 17.19 -2.04
CA SER A 287 32.08 16.66 -1.63
C SER A 287 31.95 15.49 -0.67
N LEU A 288 31.00 15.57 0.26
CA LEU A 288 30.72 14.48 1.18
C LEU A 288 30.08 13.26 0.49
N TYR A 289 29.10 13.49 -0.40
CA TYR A 289 28.55 12.42 -1.23
C TYR A 289 29.64 11.74 -2.08
N ARG A 290 30.47 12.54 -2.76
CA ARG A 290 31.61 12.08 -3.56
C ARG A 290 32.59 11.30 -2.71
N PHE A 291 32.86 11.73 -1.48
CA PHE A 291 33.74 11.01 -0.54
C PHE A 291 33.22 9.60 -0.27
N PHE A 292 31.93 9.44 0.04
CA PHE A 292 31.35 8.10 0.28
C PHE A 292 31.43 7.17 -0.92
N ILE A 293 31.34 7.68 -2.15
CA ILE A 293 31.36 6.83 -3.36
C ILE A 293 32.75 6.64 -3.98
N THR A 294 33.70 7.56 -3.74
CA THR A 294 35.03 7.53 -4.39
C THR A 294 36.17 7.16 -3.45
N ASP A 295 36.03 7.38 -2.14
CA ASP A 295 37.08 6.96 -1.20
C ASP A 295 37.01 5.44 -1.00
N PRO A 296 38.12 4.70 -1.22
CA PRO A 296 38.13 3.24 -1.13
C PRO A 296 37.77 2.70 0.26
N ILE A 297 38.01 3.47 1.32
CA ILE A 297 37.70 3.07 2.70
C ILE A 297 36.25 3.44 3.00
N ALA A 298 35.84 4.65 2.63
CA ALA A 298 34.46 5.11 2.87
C ALA A 298 33.44 4.28 2.09
N SER A 299 33.69 3.96 0.81
CA SER A 299 32.77 3.15 -0.03
C SER A 299 32.63 1.69 0.43
N VAL A 300 33.59 1.20 1.21
CA VAL A 300 33.53 -0.13 1.84
C VAL A 300 32.70 -0.08 3.12
N LEU A 301 32.91 0.95 3.94
CA LEU A 301 32.22 1.15 5.23
C LEU A 301 30.82 1.75 5.13
N PHE A 302 30.52 2.44 4.03
CA PHE A 302 29.30 3.20 3.87
C PHE A 302 28.71 2.93 2.49
N TYR A 303 27.39 2.80 2.45
CA TYR A 303 26.64 2.71 1.20
C TYR A 303 25.59 3.82 1.13
N VAL A 304 25.52 4.49 -0.02
CA VAL A 304 24.52 5.53 -0.29
C VAL A 304 23.35 4.92 -1.04
N ASP A 305 22.15 5.01 -0.48
CA ASP A 305 20.95 4.47 -1.12
C ASP A 305 20.38 5.43 -2.18
N GLU A 306 20.56 5.06 -3.45
CA GLU A 306 20.01 5.76 -4.60
C GLU A 306 18.69 5.17 -5.14
N SER A 307 18.18 4.08 -4.56
CA SER A 307 17.14 3.22 -5.15
C SER A 307 15.84 3.94 -5.56
N ALA A 308 15.43 4.98 -4.82
CA ALA A 308 14.17 5.68 -5.10
C ALA A 308 14.32 6.82 -6.14
N ARG A 309 15.41 7.59 -6.11
CA ARG A 309 15.69 8.78 -6.95
C ARG A 309 17.18 9.14 -6.90
N ALA A 310 17.70 9.81 -7.92
CA ALA A 310 19.06 10.38 -7.90
C ALA A 310 19.24 11.36 -6.73
N TRP A 311 20.38 11.34 -6.04
CA TRP A 311 20.62 12.14 -4.83
C TRP A 311 20.40 13.65 -5.05
N CYS A 312 20.69 14.15 -6.26
CA CYS A 312 20.52 15.55 -6.65
C CYS A 312 19.07 16.06 -6.60
N SER A 313 18.10 15.15 -6.46
CA SER A 313 16.66 15.40 -6.39
C SER A 313 16.04 15.13 -5.01
N LYS A 314 16.84 14.75 -4.00
CA LYS A 314 16.38 14.47 -2.63
C LYS A 314 16.76 15.63 -1.71
N ASP A 315 15.89 15.97 -0.76
CA ASP A 315 16.16 16.94 0.33
C ASP A 315 17.06 16.37 1.44
N THR A 316 17.24 15.04 1.45
CA THR A 316 18.10 14.30 2.37
C THR A 316 18.57 13.05 1.66
N PHE A 317 19.87 12.75 1.69
CA PHE A 317 20.37 11.45 1.25
C PHE A 317 20.71 10.57 2.45
N TYR A 318 20.48 9.28 2.29
CA TYR A 318 20.67 8.29 3.34
C TYR A 318 21.97 7.54 3.12
N VAL A 319 22.79 7.48 4.16
CA VAL A 319 24.03 6.71 4.17
C VAL A 319 23.91 5.62 5.22
N PHE A 320 24.22 4.40 4.85
CA PHE A 320 24.14 3.24 5.73
C PHE A 320 25.55 2.81 6.11
N PHE A 321 25.85 2.79 7.41
CA PHE A 321 27.12 2.28 7.91
C PHE A 321 27.07 0.75 7.99
N ARG A 322 28.08 0.12 7.39
CA ARG A 322 28.34 -1.31 7.41
C ARG A 322 29.47 -1.56 8.40
N ASP A 323 29.19 -2.24 9.51
CA ASP A 323 30.28 -2.69 10.37
C ASP A 323 30.97 -3.91 9.73
N PHE A 324 32.26 -4.06 9.98
CA PHE A 324 33.10 -5.10 9.40
C PHE A 324 32.77 -6.52 9.92
N SER A 325 31.77 -6.67 10.80
CA SER A 325 31.54 -7.88 11.60
C SER A 325 30.69 -8.97 10.93
N GLU A 326 29.74 -8.68 10.03
CA GLU A 326 28.87 -9.72 9.42
C GLU A 326 28.71 -9.63 7.88
N GLU A 327 28.64 -8.43 7.30
CA GLU A 327 28.01 -8.26 5.99
C GLU A 327 28.94 -8.35 4.78
N MET A 328 30.22 -8.00 4.91
CA MET A 328 31.18 -8.12 3.81
C MET A 328 31.59 -9.58 3.53
N LEU A 329 31.50 -10.47 4.53
CA LEU A 329 31.97 -11.84 4.44
C LEU A 329 31.04 -12.74 3.62
N ASN A 330 29.76 -12.37 3.51
CA ASN A 330 28.72 -13.26 2.97
C ASN A 330 28.44 -13.11 1.47
N GLY A 331 28.99 -12.10 0.77
CA GLY A 331 28.87 -11.94 -0.69
C GLY A 331 27.44 -11.88 -1.26
N LYS A 332 26.41 -11.94 -0.41
CA LYS A 332 25.00 -11.94 -0.77
C LYS A 332 24.48 -10.52 -0.72
N VAL A 333 23.83 -10.12 -1.81
CA VAL A 333 22.99 -8.93 -1.88
C VAL A 333 21.83 -9.11 -0.91
N LEU A 334 21.88 -8.48 0.27
CA LEU A 334 20.83 -8.57 1.29
C LEU A 334 19.87 -7.38 1.25
N LYS A 335 18.61 -7.68 1.60
CA LYS A 335 17.44 -6.81 1.61
C LYS A 335 17.47 -5.86 2.83
N ALA A 336 17.85 -4.61 2.58
CA ALA A 336 17.54 -3.32 3.21
C ALA A 336 17.07 -3.11 4.68
N SER A 337 16.61 -4.04 5.54
CA SER A 337 15.75 -3.60 6.68
C SER A 337 16.27 -3.65 8.12
N ASP A 338 17.24 -4.49 8.54
CA ASP A 338 17.29 -4.82 9.97
C ASP A 338 18.58 -4.50 10.77
N ASN A 339 19.78 -4.41 10.18
CA ASN A 339 21.04 -4.24 10.94
C ASN A 339 21.91 -3.04 10.51
N TYR A 340 21.32 -1.91 10.13
CA TYR A 340 22.09 -0.73 9.73
C TYR A 340 21.93 0.46 10.67
N LEU A 341 23.02 1.19 10.87
CA LEU A 341 22.97 2.58 11.34
C LEU A 341 22.68 3.47 10.12
N ARG A 342 21.45 3.96 10.02
CA ARG A 342 21.00 4.85 8.95
C ARG A 342 21.31 6.30 9.33
N LEU A 343 22.11 6.97 8.51
CA LEU A 343 22.45 8.38 8.62
C LEU A 343 21.59 9.21 7.65
N SER A 344 21.01 10.30 8.15
CA SER A 344 20.23 11.25 7.35
C SER A 344 21.02 12.55 7.21
N ILE A 345 21.43 12.85 5.97
CA ILE A 345 22.21 14.05 5.64
C ILE A 345 21.34 15.00 4.80
N PRO A 346 20.95 16.17 5.33
CA PRO A 346 20.16 17.15 4.58
C PRO A 346 20.98 17.76 3.42
N THR A 347 20.37 17.88 2.24
CA THR A 347 21.04 18.34 1.00
C THR A 347 20.87 19.83 0.72
N ASP A 348 20.34 20.60 1.68
CA ASP A 348 19.90 21.99 1.49
C ASP A 348 20.96 22.82 0.76
N LYS A 349 20.70 23.14 -0.51
CA LYS A 349 21.69 23.69 -1.47
C LYS A 349 22.20 25.08 -1.08
N ASN A 350 21.54 25.72 -0.12
CA ASN A 350 21.75 27.13 0.22
C ASN A 350 22.26 27.37 1.65
N LYS A 351 22.58 26.33 2.44
CA LYS A 351 23.09 26.51 3.81
C LYS A 351 24.46 25.86 4.01
N SER A 352 25.50 26.70 4.00
CA SER A 352 26.77 26.39 4.63
C SER A 352 26.55 26.29 6.15
N THR A 353 26.57 25.09 6.71
CA THR A 353 26.46 24.90 8.16
C THR A 353 27.86 24.79 8.76
N SER A 354 28.16 25.60 9.78
CA SER A 354 29.29 25.38 10.68
C SER A 354 28.91 24.25 11.63
N GLY A 355 29.42 23.05 11.35
CA GLY A 355 29.05 21.82 12.05
C GLY A 355 28.14 20.92 11.21
N PHE A 356 28.47 19.64 11.17
CA PHE A 356 27.75 18.64 10.37
C PHE A 356 26.78 17.87 11.26
N LEU A 357 25.47 18.13 11.09
CA LEU A 357 24.41 17.48 11.86
C LEU A 357 23.93 16.21 11.13
N ILE A 358 24.10 15.06 11.76
CA ILE A 358 23.62 13.77 11.25
C ILE A 358 22.52 13.24 12.15
N GLY A 359 21.33 13.01 11.59
CA GLY A 359 20.32 12.19 12.24
C GLY A 359 20.68 10.72 12.07
N PHE A 360 20.62 9.92 13.14
CA PHE A 360 20.85 8.48 13.05
C PHE A 360 19.68 7.65 13.58
N THR A 361 19.56 6.43 13.07
CA THR A 361 18.64 5.41 13.57
C THR A 361 19.34 4.07 13.53
N SER A 362 19.40 3.37 14.65
CA SER A 362 19.96 2.01 14.76
C SER A 362 19.04 1.10 15.57
N LYS A 363 19.00 -0.19 15.23
CA LYS A 363 18.42 -1.24 16.09
C LYS A 363 19.45 -1.85 17.05
N ASN A 364 20.74 -1.53 16.85
CA ASN A 364 21.85 -2.03 17.63
C ASN A 364 22.65 -0.84 18.21
N HIS A 365 22.56 -0.65 19.53
CA HIS A 365 23.28 0.40 20.25
C HIS A 365 24.81 0.22 20.12
N ASP A 366 25.28 -1.01 20.02
CA ASP A 366 26.71 -1.33 20.05
C ASP A 366 27.43 -0.98 18.74
N MET A 367 26.69 -0.74 17.66
CA MET A 367 27.25 -0.20 16.41
C MET A 367 27.64 1.28 16.53
N LEU A 368 27.04 2.02 17.47
CA LEU A 368 27.21 3.47 17.56
C LEU A 368 28.66 3.87 17.92
N PRO A 369 29.34 3.25 18.91
CA PRO A 369 30.75 3.53 19.18
C PRO A 369 31.68 3.22 18.00
N SER A 370 31.47 2.08 17.32
CA SER A 370 32.24 1.64 16.14
C SER A 370 32.09 2.65 14.99
N PHE A 371 30.86 3.10 14.74
CA PHE A 371 30.57 4.16 13.78
C PHE A 371 31.27 5.47 14.14
N LEU A 372 31.07 5.97 15.36
CA LEU A 372 31.61 7.25 15.81
C LEU A 372 33.14 7.27 15.71
N TYR A 373 33.79 6.19 16.12
CA TYR A 373 35.24 6.03 16.02
C TYR A 373 35.74 6.10 14.58
N LYS A 374 35.16 5.30 13.67
CA LYS A 374 35.62 5.23 12.27
C LYS A 374 35.25 6.48 11.49
N PHE A 375 34.05 7.02 11.71
CA PHE A 375 33.51 8.13 10.94
C PHE A 375 34.15 9.47 11.33
N SER A 376 34.38 9.73 12.62
CA SER A 376 35.09 10.94 13.08
C SER A 376 36.50 11.03 12.49
N ARG A 377 37.21 9.90 12.41
CA ARG A 377 38.56 9.79 11.82
C ARG A 377 38.55 9.88 10.31
N LEU A 378 37.55 9.32 9.63
CA LEU A 378 37.41 9.48 8.18
C LEU A 378 37.10 10.92 7.76
N LEU A 379 36.31 11.65 8.56
CA LEU A 379 36.01 13.05 8.29
C LEU A 379 37.25 13.95 8.34
N SER A 380 38.29 13.61 9.13
CA SER A 380 39.52 14.40 9.18
C SER A 380 40.35 14.29 7.91
N LYS A 381 40.30 13.14 7.24
CA LYS A 381 40.85 12.99 5.90
C LYS A 381 40.12 13.91 4.92
N LEU A 382 38.79 13.98 5.01
CA LEU A 382 37.99 14.85 4.15
C LEU A 382 38.28 16.33 4.41
N SER A 383 38.43 16.75 5.67
CA SER A 383 38.79 18.13 6.02
C SER A 383 40.19 18.51 5.50
N ASN A 384 41.15 17.59 5.57
CA ASN A 384 42.52 17.80 5.06
C ASN A 384 42.60 17.88 3.53
N ILE A 385 41.69 17.21 2.80
CA ILE A 385 41.60 17.34 1.34
C ILE A 385 41.16 18.77 0.95
N SER A 386 40.33 19.41 1.78
CA SER A 386 39.88 20.80 1.55
C SER A 386 40.91 21.87 1.97
N SER A 387 41.94 21.51 2.75
CA SER A 387 42.94 22.47 3.24
C SER A 387 44.10 22.73 2.28
N ASN A 388 44.38 21.82 1.35
CA ASN A 388 45.39 22.04 0.32
C ASN A 388 44.88 22.81 -0.90
N THR A 389 43.61 23.21 -0.93
CA THR A 389 43.07 24.15 -1.92
C THR A 389 43.14 25.60 -1.40
N ALA A 390 44.34 26.09 -1.15
CA ALA A 390 44.57 27.53 -0.98
C ALA A 390 44.41 28.22 -2.35
N THR A 391 43.38 29.07 -2.47
CA THR A 391 43.13 29.97 -3.62
C THR A 391 43.14 29.34 -5.01
N ILE A 392 42.05 28.68 -5.39
CA ILE A 392 41.72 28.54 -6.81
C ILE A 392 41.13 29.88 -7.28
N LYS A 393 42.01 30.84 -7.60
CA LYS A 393 41.66 31.84 -8.62
C LYS A 393 41.47 31.08 -9.95
N PRO A 394 40.57 31.48 -10.85
CA PRO A 394 40.49 30.89 -12.19
C PRO A 394 41.77 31.24 -12.95
N GLN A 395 42.80 30.39 -12.79
CA GLN A 395 44.09 30.55 -13.45
C GLN A 395 44.06 29.89 -14.82
N LYS A 396 44.60 30.67 -15.75
CA LYS A 396 44.77 30.49 -17.18
C LYS A 396 45.15 29.06 -17.62
N LYS A 397 44.57 28.70 -18.77
CA LYS A 397 45.05 27.76 -19.78
C LYS A 397 46.58 27.60 -19.76
N GLY A 398 47.02 26.37 -19.54
CA GLY A 398 48.34 25.89 -19.96
C GLY A 398 49.32 25.63 -18.83
N GLU A 399 49.15 24.53 -18.11
CA GLU A 399 50.24 23.70 -17.59
C GLU A 399 49.67 22.34 -17.16
N LYS A 400 50.21 21.26 -17.73
CA LYS A 400 49.70 19.89 -17.63
C LYS A 400 50.28 19.20 -16.38
N TYR A 401 49.44 18.82 -15.43
CA TYR A 401 49.71 17.68 -14.56
C TYR A 401 49.02 16.45 -15.16
N LYS A 402 49.82 15.42 -15.50
CA LYS A 402 49.35 14.12 -15.99
C LYS A 402 48.75 13.30 -14.83
N ILE A 403 47.43 13.30 -14.72
CA ILE A 403 46.68 12.19 -14.11
C ILE A 403 45.53 11.82 -15.06
N TYR A 404 45.64 10.63 -15.64
CA TYR A 404 44.73 10.10 -16.66
C TYR A 404 43.39 9.66 -16.07
N THR A 405 42.50 10.61 -15.83
CA THR A 405 41.05 10.37 -15.79
C THR A 405 40.32 11.57 -16.38
N ARG A 406 40.30 11.69 -17.71
CA ARG A 406 39.31 12.52 -18.40
C ARG A 406 38.00 11.72 -18.48
N PRO A 407 36.90 12.16 -17.86
CA PRO A 407 35.61 11.49 -17.95
C PRO A 407 34.97 11.67 -19.34
N ILE A 408 34.00 10.79 -19.59
CA ILE A 408 33.15 10.48 -20.75
C ILE A 408 32.54 11.69 -21.50
N GLU A 409 32.61 12.91 -20.98
CA GLU A 409 32.05 14.11 -21.63
C GLU A 409 32.59 14.33 -23.05
N ALA A 410 33.89 14.06 -23.28
CA ALA A 410 34.50 14.23 -24.61
C ALA A 410 33.86 13.34 -25.69
N LEU A 411 33.51 12.09 -25.35
CA LEU A 411 32.85 11.16 -26.27
C LEU A 411 31.38 11.54 -26.47
N SER A 412 30.68 12.04 -25.44
CA SER A 412 29.31 12.56 -25.60
C SER A 412 29.23 13.86 -26.41
N ILE A 413 30.26 14.72 -26.33
CA ILE A 413 30.35 16.00 -27.04
C ILE A 413 30.78 15.78 -28.50
N GLU A 414 31.78 14.92 -28.76
CA GLU A 414 32.21 14.55 -30.11
C GLU A 414 31.22 13.61 -30.81
N ALA A 415 30.50 12.73 -30.07
CA ALA A 415 29.38 11.95 -30.60
C ALA A 415 28.33 12.87 -31.24
N GLY A 416 28.01 14.01 -30.62
CA GLY A 416 27.13 15.00 -31.23
C GLY A 416 27.58 15.52 -32.61
N LYS A 417 28.86 15.38 -32.97
CA LYS A 417 29.39 15.70 -34.31
C LYS A 417 29.26 14.53 -35.29
N PHE A 418 29.45 13.29 -34.82
CA PHE A 418 29.31 12.06 -35.64
C PHE A 418 27.86 11.62 -35.87
N PHE A 419 26.94 11.95 -34.95
CA PHE A 419 25.53 11.53 -34.96
C PHE A 419 24.56 12.68 -35.27
N LYS A 420 25.05 13.77 -35.87
CA LYS A 420 24.21 14.90 -36.31
C LYS A 420 23.34 14.45 -37.48
N HIS A 421 22.07 14.17 -37.20
CA HIS A 421 21.03 14.10 -38.22
C HIS A 421 20.82 15.49 -38.79
N ASP A 422 20.94 15.60 -40.12
CA ASP A 422 20.53 16.79 -40.88
C ASP A 422 18.99 16.79 -40.97
N SER A 423 18.31 17.05 -39.84
CA SER A 423 16.85 17.08 -39.78
C SER A 423 16.36 18.49 -40.05
N LYS A 424 16.28 18.87 -41.33
CA LYS A 424 15.32 19.90 -41.78
C LYS A 424 13.90 19.31 -41.66
N SER A 425 13.37 19.26 -40.44
CA SER A 425 11.95 19.45 -40.11
C SER A 425 11.62 18.87 -38.72
N ARG A 426 10.95 19.72 -37.93
CA ARG A 426 10.22 19.45 -36.66
C ARG A 426 11.02 19.43 -35.35
N SER A 427 10.86 20.57 -34.65
CA SER A 427 10.88 20.82 -33.19
C SER A 427 12.18 20.56 -32.41
N GLU A 428 12.72 21.65 -31.87
CA GLU A 428 14.00 21.85 -31.17
C GLU A 428 14.18 21.19 -29.79
N SER A 429 13.55 20.05 -29.46
CA SER A 429 13.69 19.44 -28.11
C SER A 429 14.41 18.09 -28.05
N ALA A 430 14.97 17.57 -29.14
CA ALA A 430 15.52 16.20 -29.18
C ALA A 430 17.05 16.08 -29.34
N VAL A 431 17.84 17.10 -28.98
CA VAL A 431 19.31 17.08 -29.18
C VAL A 431 20.10 16.39 -28.04
N VAL A 432 19.46 15.88 -26.98
CA VAL A 432 20.17 15.41 -25.76
C VAL A 432 20.21 13.88 -25.55
N THR A 433 19.62 13.06 -26.43
CA THR A 433 19.41 11.62 -26.13
C THR A 433 20.48 10.64 -26.63
N SER A 434 21.45 11.05 -27.47
CA SER A 434 22.42 10.09 -28.04
C SER A 434 23.46 9.57 -27.03
N GLY A 435 23.87 10.38 -26.04
CA GLY A 435 24.84 9.97 -25.01
C GLY A 435 24.29 8.94 -23.99
N TYR A 436 22.97 8.86 -23.81
CA TYR A 436 22.33 7.95 -22.85
C TYR A 436 22.37 6.48 -23.26
N TYR A 437 22.66 6.19 -24.52
CA TYR A 437 22.55 4.81 -25.04
C TYR A 437 23.90 4.11 -25.18
N TYR A 438 24.97 4.84 -25.49
CA TYR A 438 26.31 4.26 -25.47
C TYR A 438 26.67 3.73 -24.07
N SER A 439 26.26 4.46 -23.02
CA SER A 439 26.39 4.04 -21.62
C SER A 439 25.56 2.80 -21.25
N LYS A 440 24.49 2.49 -21.98
CA LYS A 440 23.73 1.23 -21.83
C LYS A 440 24.39 0.05 -22.55
N VAL A 441 24.92 0.25 -23.76
CA VAL A 441 25.59 -0.81 -24.56
C VAL A 441 26.99 -1.12 -24.01
N CYS A 442 27.64 -0.08 -23.51
CA CYS A 442 28.98 -0.09 -22.93
C CYS A 442 28.94 0.60 -21.56
N PRO A 443 28.77 -0.13 -20.45
CA PRO A 443 28.79 0.47 -19.12
C PRO A 443 30.12 1.19 -18.88
N ALA A 444 30.13 2.22 -18.03
CA ALA A 444 31.29 3.11 -17.85
C ALA A 444 32.62 2.40 -17.57
N SER A 445 32.60 1.22 -16.92
CA SER A 445 33.79 0.41 -16.67
C SER A 445 34.41 -0.23 -17.91
N PHE A 446 33.63 -0.35 -18.99
CA PHE A 446 34.01 -0.96 -20.26
C PHE A 446 34.14 0.08 -21.37
N GLN A 447 34.01 1.38 -21.09
CA GLN A 447 34.14 2.39 -22.12
C GLN A 447 35.62 2.69 -22.41
N PRO A 448 36.05 2.68 -23.68
CA PRO A 448 37.36 3.19 -24.06
C PRO A 448 37.40 4.71 -23.86
N ILE A 449 38.61 5.24 -23.73
CA ILE A 449 38.87 6.69 -23.63
C ILE A 449 39.41 7.21 -24.95
N ILE A 450 39.10 8.48 -25.26
CA ILE A 450 39.68 9.18 -26.42
C ILE A 450 41.10 9.64 -26.06
N ILE A 451 42.04 9.44 -26.97
CA ILE A 451 43.42 9.91 -26.84
C ILE A 451 43.83 10.76 -28.05
N ASN A 452 44.89 11.54 -27.89
CA ASN A 452 45.51 12.31 -28.97
C ASN A 452 46.62 11.50 -29.66
N GLN A 453 47.00 11.91 -30.87
CA GLN A 453 48.06 11.25 -31.65
C GLN A 453 49.40 11.14 -30.88
N GLU A 454 49.73 12.16 -30.09
CA GLU A 454 50.95 12.24 -29.26
C GLU A 454 50.98 11.19 -28.13
N GLU A 455 49.83 10.63 -27.75
CA GLU A 455 49.70 9.68 -26.63
C GLU A 455 49.85 8.23 -27.10
N ILE A 456 49.81 7.98 -28.41
CA ILE A 456 49.95 6.62 -28.99
C ILE A 456 51.23 5.90 -28.52
N PRO A 457 52.42 6.53 -28.52
CA PRO A 457 53.65 5.85 -28.08
C PRO A 457 53.58 5.41 -26.62
N GLU A 458 52.97 6.20 -25.75
CA GLU A 458 52.81 5.91 -24.33
C GLU A 458 51.89 4.71 -24.11
N TRP A 459 50.75 4.65 -24.79
CA TRP A 459 49.82 3.52 -24.68
C TRP A 459 50.36 2.21 -25.28
N LYS A 460 51.21 2.29 -26.32
CA LYS A 460 51.91 1.13 -26.87
C LYS A 460 52.90 0.52 -25.87
N ILE A 461 53.53 1.32 -25.00
CA ILE A 461 54.41 0.82 -23.93
C ILE A 461 53.64 -0.05 -22.93
N TYR A 462 52.37 0.29 -22.65
CA TYR A 462 51.48 -0.50 -21.78
C TYR A 462 50.81 -1.70 -22.48
N GLY A 463 51.27 -2.06 -23.69
CA GLY A 463 50.73 -3.17 -24.47
C GLY A 463 49.29 -2.95 -24.95
N ARG A 464 48.85 -1.69 -25.11
CA ARG A 464 47.49 -1.36 -25.56
C ARG A 464 47.43 -1.05 -27.04
N GLU A 465 46.42 -1.61 -27.67
CA GLU A 465 46.10 -1.33 -29.07
C GLU A 465 45.22 -0.07 -29.14
N VAL A 466 45.61 0.88 -30.00
CA VAL A 466 44.86 2.11 -30.25
C VAL A 466 44.08 1.92 -31.55
N MET A 467 42.79 2.25 -31.53
CA MET A 467 41.88 2.12 -32.67
C MET A 467 41.39 3.50 -33.13
N GLU A 468 41.36 3.72 -34.45
CA GLU A 468 40.64 4.85 -35.06
C GLU A 468 39.14 4.50 -35.17
N PHE A 469 38.26 5.36 -34.64
CA PHE A 469 36.81 5.19 -34.70
C PHE A 469 36.10 6.47 -35.18
N PRO A 470 35.08 6.39 -36.06
CA PRO A 470 34.72 5.22 -36.85
C PRO A 470 35.87 4.81 -37.81
N PRO A 471 35.95 3.53 -38.22
CA PRO A 471 36.91 3.08 -39.23
C PRO A 471 36.76 3.88 -40.53
N LYS A 472 37.87 4.24 -41.17
CA LYS A 472 37.87 4.99 -42.45
C LYS A 472 37.06 4.29 -43.55
N GLU A 473 37.00 2.95 -43.49
CA GLU A 473 36.20 2.09 -44.38
C GLU A 473 34.69 2.36 -44.34
N TRP A 474 34.18 3.02 -43.29
CA TRP A 474 32.76 3.37 -43.18
C TRP A 474 32.41 4.67 -43.92
N GLY A 475 33.39 5.34 -44.54
CA GLY A 475 33.17 6.54 -45.36
C GLY A 475 32.75 7.78 -44.57
N ILE A 476 33.02 7.80 -43.25
CA ILE A 476 32.75 8.94 -42.37
C ILE A 476 34.03 9.77 -42.24
N GLU A 477 33.98 11.05 -42.62
CA GLU A 477 35.11 11.95 -42.47
C GLU A 477 35.35 12.31 -40.99
N GLY A 478 36.57 12.09 -40.52
CA GLY A 478 36.99 12.28 -39.13
C GLY A 478 37.00 10.96 -38.36
N SER A 479 38.15 10.60 -37.79
CA SER A 479 38.28 9.51 -36.83
C SER A 479 38.88 10.03 -35.54
N ILE A 480 38.38 9.54 -34.42
CA ILE A 480 38.95 9.74 -33.09
C ILE A 480 39.76 8.51 -32.71
N LEU A 481 40.87 8.69 -32.00
CA LEU A 481 41.65 7.58 -31.47
C LEU A 481 41.11 7.16 -30.11
N VAL A 482 40.85 5.88 -29.94
CA VAL A 482 40.34 5.31 -28.69
C VAL A 482 41.26 4.21 -28.16
N VAL A 483 41.37 4.11 -26.83
CA VAL A 483 42.17 3.08 -26.13
C VAL A 483 41.43 2.57 -24.88
N CYS A 484 41.69 1.32 -24.48
CA CYS A 484 41.13 0.74 -23.26
C CYS A 484 42.08 0.90 -22.06
N PRO A 485 41.73 1.74 -21.08
CA PRO A 485 42.69 2.16 -20.05
C PRO A 485 42.85 1.17 -18.89
N ARG A 486 41.94 0.20 -18.75
CA ARG A 486 41.91 -0.72 -17.58
C ARG A 486 42.64 -2.02 -17.89
N ASP A 487 43.49 -2.47 -16.98
CA ASP A 487 44.23 -3.75 -17.09
C ASP A 487 43.33 -4.96 -17.17
N GLU A 488 42.19 -4.89 -16.50
CA GLU A 488 41.18 -5.95 -16.52
C GLU A 488 40.51 -6.09 -17.88
N TYR A 489 40.53 -5.07 -18.74
CA TYR A 489 39.82 -5.05 -20.03
C TYR A 489 40.68 -4.38 -21.11
N PRO A 490 41.84 -4.95 -21.48
CA PRO A 490 42.85 -4.24 -22.26
C PRO A 490 42.51 -4.09 -23.75
N ILE A 491 41.54 -4.83 -24.26
CA ILE A 491 41.28 -4.99 -25.69
C ILE A 491 39.99 -4.26 -26.09
N ILE A 492 40.05 -3.48 -27.17
CA ILE A 492 38.89 -2.83 -27.79
C ILE A 492 38.16 -3.83 -28.69
N ASN A 493 36.89 -4.09 -28.39
CA ASN A 493 35.95 -4.86 -29.22
C ASN A 493 34.83 -3.95 -29.74
N LEU A 494 34.29 -4.27 -30.91
CA LEU A 494 33.14 -3.57 -31.49
C LEU A 494 31.84 -4.31 -31.15
N LYS A 495 30.89 -3.64 -30.48
CA LYS A 495 29.54 -4.16 -30.21
C LYS A 495 28.54 -3.59 -31.22
N ARG A 496 27.61 -4.41 -31.73
CA ARG A 496 26.60 -3.97 -32.70
C ARG A 496 25.84 -2.73 -32.22
N ASN A 497 25.71 -1.75 -33.10
CA ASN A 497 24.89 -0.57 -32.86
C ASN A 497 23.47 -0.86 -33.36
N HIS A 498 22.49 -0.88 -32.45
CA HIS A 498 21.09 -1.16 -32.79
C HIS A 498 20.28 0.11 -33.11
N GLN A 499 20.89 1.30 -33.04
CA GLN A 499 20.18 2.58 -33.09
C GLN A 499 20.50 3.44 -34.30
N ASP A 500 21.53 3.12 -35.06
CA ASP A 500 21.76 3.79 -36.31
C ASP A 500 20.91 3.14 -37.41
N ASP A 501 19.68 3.61 -37.53
CA ASP A 501 18.72 3.18 -38.55
C ASP A 501 19.25 3.42 -39.98
N THR A 502 20.26 4.29 -40.15
CA THR A 502 20.92 4.54 -41.44
C THR A 502 22.01 3.53 -41.77
N GLY A 503 22.45 2.72 -40.81
CA GLY A 503 23.47 1.69 -40.97
C GLY A 503 24.90 2.21 -41.22
N ARG A 504 25.15 3.51 -41.02
CA ARG A 504 26.48 4.13 -41.24
C ARG A 504 27.48 3.75 -40.15
N ILE A 505 27.05 3.70 -38.90
CA ILE A 505 27.81 3.29 -37.72
C ILE A 505 27.28 1.93 -37.28
N LYS A 506 27.89 0.88 -37.84
CA LYS A 506 27.45 -0.52 -37.66
C LYS A 506 27.72 -1.05 -36.25
N ALA A 507 28.71 -0.49 -35.55
CA ALA A 507 29.14 -0.95 -34.24
C ALA A 507 29.76 0.18 -33.38
N LEU A 508 29.80 -0.02 -32.07
CA LEU A 508 30.32 0.90 -31.04
C LEU A 508 31.52 0.25 -30.33
N PRO A 509 32.61 0.98 -30.06
CA PRO A 509 33.80 0.41 -29.41
C PRO A 509 33.57 0.20 -27.91
N CYS A 510 34.05 -0.92 -27.36
CA CYS A 510 33.96 -1.29 -25.94
C CYS A 510 35.20 -2.06 -25.50
N CYS A 511 35.66 -1.86 -24.27
CA CYS A 511 36.72 -2.61 -23.65
C CYS A 511 36.26 -4.00 -23.19
N SER A 512 37.16 -4.97 -23.32
CA SER A 512 36.89 -6.38 -23.04
C SER A 512 38.14 -7.12 -22.56
N LYS A 513 37.91 -8.28 -21.90
CA LYS A 513 38.97 -9.19 -21.42
C LYS A 513 39.57 -10.04 -22.53
N GLU A 514 38.71 -10.49 -23.45
CA GLU A 514 39.04 -11.46 -24.49
C GLU A 514 38.87 -10.80 -25.85
N GLY A 515 39.93 -10.85 -26.65
CA GLY A 515 39.92 -10.37 -28.03
C GLY A 515 39.16 -11.34 -28.92
N ASN A 516 37.83 -11.25 -28.92
CA ASN A 516 37.08 -11.78 -30.05
C ASN A 516 37.29 -10.81 -31.21
N LYS A 517 38.29 -11.13 -32.05
CA LYS A 517 38.43 -10.57 -33.41
C LYS A 517 37.26 -11.09 -34.27
N ASN A 518 36.02 -10.81 -33.88
CA ASN A 518 34.91 -10.99 -34.80
C ASN A 518 35.11 -9.90 -35.85
N SER A 519 35.45 -10.33 -37.06
CA SER A 519 35.47 -9.45 -38.21
C SER A 519 34.12 -8.76 -38.33
N ILE A 520 34.13 -7.52 -38.82
CA ILE A 520 32.95 -6.67 -39.00
C ILE A 520 31.82 -7.39 -39.78
N ASP A 521 32.17 -8.44 -40.54
CA ASP A 521 31.26 -9.22 -41.38
C ASP A 521 30.37 -10.23 -40.62
N GLU A 522 30.78 -10.76 -39.46
CA GLU A 522 29.97 -11.74 -38.70
C GLU A 522 28.75 -11.13 -37.99
N VAL A 523 28.74 -9.80 -37.81
CA VAL A 523 27.68 -9.09 -37.06
C VAL A 523 26.37 -8.97 -37.86
N VAL A 524 26.42 -9.20 -39.18
CA VAL A 524 25.28 -8.96 -40.10
C VAL A 524 24.34 -10.18 -40.22
N VAL A 525 24.77 -11.41 -39.92
CA VAL A 525 24.06 -12.63 -40.37
C VAL A 525 23.24 -13.36 -39.28
N GLY A 526 23.36 -13.01 -37.99
CA GLY A 526 22.68 -13.74 -36.91
C GLY A 526 21.35 -13.15 -36.42
N THR A 527 20.22 -13.34 -37.13
CA THR A 527 18.86 -12.99 -36.64
C THR A 527 17.89 -14.18 -36.58
N SER A 528 18.33 -15.31 -36.04
CA SER A 528 17.41 -16.39 -35.66
C SER A 528 17.59 -16.75 -34.18
N ASN A 529 16.49 -16.63 -33.42
CA ASN A 529 16.27 -17.19 -32.08
C ASN A 529 16.91 -16.51 -30.85
N ARG A 530 16.85 -15.17 -30.71
CA ARG A 530 16.98 -14.55 -29.37
C ARG A 530 15.67 -14.68 -28.61
N LYS A 531 15.69 -15.38 -27.46
CA LYS A 531 14.57 -15.43 -26.50
C LYS A 531 14.23 -14.00 -26.07
N GLY A 532 13.00 -13.56 -26.34
CA GLY A 532 12.52 -12.23 -25.93
C GLY A 532 12.51 -12.09 -24.41
N THR A 533 12.78 -10.87 -23.93
CA THR A 533 12.68 -10.53 -22.51
C THR A 533 11.22 -10.61 -22.04
N THR A 534 11.02 -10.81 -20.74
CA THR A 534 9.71 -11.03 -20.10
C THR A 534 8.68 -9.93 -20.38
N GLU A 535 9.13 -8.70 -20.63
CA GLU A 535 8.27 -7.53 -20.84
C GLU A 535 7.91 -7.27 -22.31
N GLN A 536 8.57 -7.89 -23.29
CA GLN A 536 8.24 -7.68 -24.69
C GLN A 536 6.89 -8.34 -25.03
N ILE A 537 6.06 -7.64 -25.79
CA ILE A 537 4.84 -8.20 -26.40
C ILE A 537 5.31 -9.10 -27.54
N ASN A 538 4.96 -10.39 -27.48
CA ASN A 538 5.35 -11.34 -28.51
C ASN A 538 4.38 -11.28 -29.68
N LYS A 539 4.94 -11.40 -30.89
CA LYS A 539 4.17 -11.64 -32.10
C LYS A 539 3.36 -12.93 -32.00
N PHE A 540 2.28 -13.01 -32.76
CA PHE A 540 1.43 -14.19 -32.84
C PHE A 540 2.25 -15.47 -33.06
N GLY A 541 2.04 -16.47 -32.20
CA GLY A 541 2.74 -17.76 -32.26
C GLY A 541 4.18 -17.77 -31.72
N ALA A 542 4.77 -16.60 -31.46
CA ALA A 542 6.10 -16.52 -30.86
C ALA A 542 6.04 -16.83 -29.36
N ILE A 543 7.07 -17.51 -28.86
CA ILE A 543 7.17 -17.93 -27.46
C ILE A 543 8.13 -17.01 -26.72
N GLY A 544 7.61 -16.35 -25.69
CA GLY A 544 8.38 -15.54 -24.76
C GLY A 544 8.44 -16.15 -23.37
N THR A 545 9.30 -15.56 -22.54
CA THR A 545 9.47 -15.96 -21.13
C THR A 545 8.47 -15.22 -20.23
N LEU A 546 8.01 -15.87 -19.16
CA LEU A 546 7.31 -15.22 -18.06
C LEU A 546 8.34 -14.68 -17.04
N ASN A 547 7.94 -13.77 -16.15
CA ASN A 547 8.82 -13.43 -15.03
C ASN A 547 9.03 -14.67 -14.13
N ASP A 548 10.23 -14.81 -13.59
CA ASP A 548 10.63 -16.03 -12.86
C ASP A 548 9.70 -16.33 -11.69
N SER A 549 9.20 -15.30 -10.98
CA SER A 549 8.26 -15.47 -9.87
C SER A 549 6.94 -16.14 -10.30
N LEU A 550 6.33 -15.68 -11.41
CA LEU A 550 5.09 -16.29 -11.92
C LEU A 550 5.36 -17.66 -12.51
N ALA A 551 6.44 -17.81 -13.29
CA ALA A 551 6.81 -19.10 -13.88
C ALA A 551 7.00 -20.16 -12.78
N ASN A 552 7.75 -19.82 -11.73
CA ASN A 552 8.01 -20.71 -10.60
C ASN A 552 6.73 -21.02 -9.82
N PHE A 553 5.88 -20.02 -9.56
CA PHE A 553 4.58 -20.25 -8.91
C PHE A 553 3.73 -21.24 -9.71
N LEU A 554 3.60 -21.04 -11.02
CA LEU A 554 2.82 -21.93 -11.87
C LEU A 554 3.42 -23.33 -11.96
N THR A 555 4.74 -23.46 -12.02
CA THR A 555 5.45 -24.74 -11.97
C THR A 555 5.13 -25.50 -10.68
N VAL A 556 5.28 -24.86 -9.52
CA VAL A 556 4.98 -25.46 -8.21
C VAL A 556 3.49 -25.79 -8.05
N ALA A 557 2.62 -24.92 -8.60
CA ALA A 557 1.18 -25.14 -8.59
C ALA A 557 0.80 -26.37 -9.42
N TYR A 558 1.52 -26.65 -10.51
CA TYR A 558 1.21 -27.71 -11.46
C TYR A 558 1.73 -29.09 -11.05
N SER A 559 2.98 -29.20 -10.57
CA SER A 559 3.59 -30.47 -10.14
C SER A 559 4.65 -30.29 -9.03
N ASP A 560 4.91 -31.34 -8.24
CA ASP A 560 5.98 -31.36 -7.21
C ASP A 560 7.38 -31.47 -7.81
N ASP A 561 7.49 -32.15 -8.95
CA ASP A 561 8.78 -32.48 -9.58
C ASP A 561 9.46 -31.29 -10.27
N GLY A 562 8.74 -30.17 -10.44
CA GLY A 562 9.23 -28.99 -11.14
C GLY A 562 9.53 -29.20 -12.63
N ASN A 563 9.09 -30.31 -13.23
CA ASN A 563 9.45 -30.69 -14.60
C ASN A 563 8.71 -29.89 -15.69
N HIS A 564 7.68 -29.13 -15.29
CA HIS A 564 6.89 -28.30 -16.18
C HIS A 564 7.46 -26.88 -16.22
N LYS A 565 7.74 -26.39 -17.43
CA LYS A 565 8.14 -24.99 -17.66
C LYS A 565 6.98 -24.23 -18.25
N PHE A 566 6.67 -23.09 -17.63
CA PHE A 566 5.65 -22.16 -18.13
C PHE A 566 6.31 -21.07 -18.98
N SER A 567 5.62 -20.68 -20.04
CA SER A 567 6.03 -19.65 -20.99
C SER A 567 4.80 -18.91 -21.49
N LYS A 568 4.98 -17.80 -22.19
CA LYS A 568 3.88 -17.05 -22.80
C LYS A 568 3.93 -17.17 -24.32
N LEU A 569 2.79 -17.37 -24.94
CA LEU A 569 2.57 -17.41 -26.38
C LEU A 569 1.95 -16.11 -26.83
N GLY A 570 2.63 -15.42 -27.74
CA GLY A 570 2.18 -14.16 -28.29
C GLY A 570 0.89 -14.28 -29.10
N THR A 571 0.07 -13.24 -29.02
CA THR A 571 -1.19 -13.08 -29.75
C THR A 571 -1.21 -11.82 -30.62
N ASP A 572 -0.12 -11.03 -30.62
CA ASP A 572 -0.06 -9.77 -31.37
C ASP A 572 0.14 -10.02 -32.88
N VAL A 573 -0.87 -9.70 -33.67
CA VAL A 573 -0.86 -9.85 -35.13
C VAL A 573 -0.59 -8.46 -35.75
N ASP A 574 0.63 -8.29 -36.28
CA ASP A 574 1.24 -7.07 -36.84
C ASP A 574 0.28 -5.89 -37.11
N ASN A 575 0.35 -4.83 -36.28
CA ASN A 575 -0.31 -3.52 -36.41
C ASN A 575 -1.85 -3.51 -36.64
N ASN A 576 -2.54 -4.65 -36.58
CA ASN A 576 -3.98 -4.69 -36.74
C ASN A 576 -4.67 -4.29 -35.42
N LYS A 577 -5.21 -3.08 -35.38
CA LYS A 577 -5.87 -2.50 -34.19
C LYS A 577 -7.02 -3.37 -33.68
N PHE A 578 -7.85 -3.93 -34.56
CA PHE A 578 -8.97 -4.79 -34.18
C PHE A 578 -8.47 -6.05 -33.47
N LEU A 579 -7.47 -6.74 -34.02
CA LEU A 579 -6.92 -7.95 -33.40
C LEU A 579 -6.23 -7.63 -32.07
N LYS A 580 -5.55 -6.49 -31.96
CA LYS A 580 -4.95 -6.03 -30.71
C LYS A 580 -6.00 -5.78 -29.62
N LEU A 581 -7.09 -5.08 -29.96
CA LEU A 581 -8.20 -4.80 -29.05
C LEU A 581 -8.96 -6.08 -28.62
N ASN A 582 -8.86 -7.14 -29.41
CA ASN A 582 -9.51 -8.43 -29.18
C ASN A 582 -8.51 -9.57 -28.90
N SER A 583 -7.28 -9.22 -28.47
CA SER A 583 -6.22 -10.19 -28.19
C SER A 583 -6.61 -11.21 -27.12
N PHE A 584 -7.53 -10.85 -26.20
CA PHE A 584 -8.09 -11.77 -25.23
C PHE A 584 -8.91 -12.89 -25.86
N ILE A 585 -9.88 -12.55 -26.73
CA ILE A 585 -10.69 -13.52 -27.46
C ILE A 585 -9.79 -14.43 -28.30
N LEU A 586 -8.79 -13.83 -28.97
CA LEU A 586 -7.81 -14.58 -29.75
C LEU A 586 -7.02 -15.59 -28.91
N ALA A 587 -6.57 -15.21 -27.71
CA ALA A 587 -5.88 -16.12 -26.79
C ALA A 587 -6.77 -17.33 -26.42
N ILE A 588 -8.06 -17.11 -26.17
CA ILE A 588 -9.02 -18.18 -25.84
C ILE A 588 -9.29 -19.11 -27.02
N LEU A 589 -9.45 -18.55 -28.23
CA LEU A 589 -9.61 -19.35 -29.46
C LEU A 589 -8.39 -20.26 -29.69
N VAL A 590 -7.18 -19.72 -29.51
CA VAL A 590 -5.93 -20.48 -29.65
C VAL A 590 -5.78 -21.53 -28.56
N ALA A 591 -6.21 -21.23 -27.33
CA ALA A 591 -6.10 -22.13 -26.18
C ALA A 591 -7.03 -23.34 -26.28
N THR A 592 -8.26 -23.09 -26.71
CA THR A 592 -9.32 -24.10 -26.75
C THR A 592 -9.27 -24.92 -28.03
N GLY A 593 -8.84 -24.32 -29.15
CA GLY A 593 -8.87 -24.95 -30.47
C GLY A 593 -10.28 -25.31 -30.96
N LYS A 594 -11.32 -24.82 -30.28
CA LYS A 594 -12.73 -25.10 -30.59
C LYS A 594 -13.33 -23.91 -31.31
N SER A 595 -13.96 -24.15 -32.46
CA SER A 595 -14.87 -23.15 -33.02
C SER A 595 -16.05 -22.98 -32.09
N PRO A 596 -16.53 -21.74 -31.90
CA PRO A 596 -17.71 -21.51 -31.09
C PRO A 596 -18.99 -21.95 -31.84
N PHE A 597 -18.90 -22.27 -33.14
CA PHE A 597 -19.95 -22.93 -33.92
C PHE A 597 -19.64 -24.43 -34.09
N PRO A 598 -20.55 -25.34 -33.68
CA PRO A 598 -20.41 -26.78 -33.89
C PRO A 598 -20.18 -27.12 -35.37
N GLY A 599 -19.15 -27.92 -35.66
CA GLY A 599 -18.87 -28.42 -37.02
C GLY A 599 -18.05 -27.51 -37.94
N LYS A 600 -17.71 -26.29 -37.53
CA LYS A 600 -16.76 -25.42 -38.26
C LYS A 600 -15.36 -25.57 -37.65
N GLU A 601 -14.33 -25.82 -38.45
CA GLU A 601 -12.95 -25.79 -37.95
C GLU A 601 -12.45 -24.35 -37.83
N LEU A 602 -11.64 -24.06 -36.80
CA LEU A 602 -10.97 -22.77 -36.69
C LEU A 602 -9.87 -22.66 -37.73
N ASN A 603 -9.99 -21.69 -38.62
CA ASN A 603 -8.92 -21.31 -39.52
C ASN A 603 -8.15 -20.12 -38.93
N PHE A 604 -6.83 -20.24 -38.84
CA PHE A 604 -5.91 -19.19 -38.37
C PHE A 604 -4.86 -18.83 -39.43
N SER A 605 -5.10 -19.16 -40.70
CA SER A 605 -4.15 -18.94 -41.80
C SER A 605 -4.04 -17.49 -42.27
N SER A 606 -5.05 -16.66 -42.00
CA SER A 606 -5.10 -15.27 -42.46
C SER A 606 -5.66 -14.33 -41.37
N THR A 607 -5.31 -13.04 -41.47
CA THR A 607 -5.86 -11.94 -40.65
C THR A 607 -7.39 -11.89 -40.69
N GLU A 608 -7.98 -12.11 -41.86
CA GLU A 608 -9.43 -12.12 -42.07
C GLU A 608 -10.09 -13.27 -41.29
N ASN A 609 -9.50 -14.48 -41.33
CA ASN A 609 -10.01 -15.61 -40.57
C ASN A 609 -9.98 -15.35 -39.05
N PHE A 610 -8.96 -14.64 -38.54
CA PHE A 610 -8.96 -14.20 -37.14
C PHE A 610 -10.12 -13.25 -36.83
N GLN A 611 -10.38 -12.29 -37.72
CA GLN A 611 -11.46 -11.30 -37.55
C GLN A 611 -12.83 -11.96 -37.58
N ASP A 612 -13.06 -12.91 -38.49
CA ASP A 612 -14.29 -13.68 -38.57
C ASP A 612 -14.53 -14.51 -37.31
N ASN A 613 -13.51 -15.21 -36.82
CA ASN A 613 -13.60 -16.00 -35.59
C ASN A 613 -13.88 -15.12 -34.37
N ILE A 614 -13.26 -13.93 -34.26
CA ILE A 614 -13.50 -12.98 -33.17
C ILE A 614 -14.92 -12.42 -33.25
N THR A 615 -15.38 -12.04 -34.44
CA THR A 615 -16.73 -11.51 -34.67
C THR A 615 -17.79 -12.55 -34.33
N ALA A 616 -17.55 -13.81 -34.69
CA ALA A 616 -18.38 -14.95 -34.30
C ALA A 616 -18.50 -15.08 -32.77
N VAL A 617 -17.38 -15.03 -32.05
CA VAL A 617 -17.38 -15.08 -30.58
C VAL A 617 -18.12 -13.89 -29.98
N LYS A 618 -17.90 -12.67 -30.48
CA LYS A 618 -18.62 -11.48 -30.02
C LYS A 618 -20.13 -11.60 -30.22
N SER A 619 -20.58 -12.12 -31.36
CA SER A 619 -22.01 -12.39 -31.60
C SER A 619 -22.58 -13.37 -30.58
N LEU A 620 -21.87 -14.45 -30.26
CA LEU A 620 -22.30 -15.42 -29.25
C LEU A 620 -22.28 -14.84 -27.84
N MET A 621 -21.32 -13.97 -27.52
CA MET A 621 -21.28 -13.25 -26.25
C MET A 621 -22.52 -12.36 -26.06
N VAL A 622 -23.02 -11.77 -27.15
CA VAL A 622 -24.26 -10.97 -27.16
C VAL A 622 -25.50 -11.83 -26.99
N GLU A 623 -25.48 -13.06 -27.51
CA GLU A 623 -26.59 -14.00 -27.32
C GLU A 623 -26.72 -14.46 -25.86
N LEU A 624 -25.66 -14.39 -25.04
CA LEU A 624 -25.75 -14.71 -23.62
C LEU A 624 -26.60 -13.68 -22.84
N PRO A 625 -27.22 -14.05 -21.70
CA PRO A 625 -27.96 -13.11 -20.89
C PRO A 625 -27.04 -12.00 -20.34
N PRO A 626 -27.31 -10.70 -20.61
CA PRO A 626 -26.53 -9.58 -20.06
C PRO A 626 -26.28 -9.65 -18.55
N GLU A 627 -27.21 -10.26 -17.82
CA GLU A 627 -27.16 -10.56 -16.39
C GLU A 627 -25.83 -11.20 -15.95
N ILE A 628 -25.23 -12.07 -16.78
CA ILE A 628 -23.97 -12.74 -16.42
C ILE A 628 -22.78 -11.78 -16.34
N TYR A 629 -22.83 -10.65 -17.04
CA TYR A 629 -21.76 -9.66 -17.07
C TYR A 629 -21.94 -8.57 -16.00
N LYS A 630 -23.09 -8.54 -15.32
CA LYS A 630 -23.44 -7.44 -14.42
C LYS A 630 -22.51 -7.30 -13.23
N GLN A 631 -21.89 -8.38 -12.77
CA GLN A 631 -20.95 -8.28 -11.66
C GLN A 631 -19.71 -7.45 -12.06
N GLU A 632 -19.22 -7.62 -13.28
CA GLU A 632 -18.07 -6.89 -13.82
C GLU A 632 -18.44 -5.55 -14.47
N LEU A 633 -19.67 -5.44 -14.99
CA LEU A 633 -20.22 -4.28 -15.69
C LEU A 633 -21.43 -3.69 -14.94
N TYR A 634 -21.35 -3.61 -13.61
CA TYR A 634 -22.46 -3.17 -12.75
C TYR A 634 -22.91 -1.73 -13.01
N ASP A 635 -22.04 -0.93 -13.62
CA ASP A 635 -22.29 0.46 -14.01
C ASP A 635 -22.92 0.59 -15.41
N MET A 636 -23.13 -0.52 -16.12
CA MET A 636 -23.73 -0.54 -17.45
C MET A 636 -25.12 -1.19 -17.43
N ASN A 637 -26.07 -0.58 -18.13
CA ASN A 637 -27.36 -1.22 -18.42
C ASN A 637 -27.22 -2.30 -19.50
N ASP A 638 -28.30 -3.04 -19.79
CA ASP A 638 -28.25 -4.20 -20.69
C ASP A 638 -27.88 -3.77 -22.13
N GLU A 639 -28.41 -2.66 -22.61
CA GLU A 639 -28.09 -2.08 -23.92
C GLU A 639 -26.61 -1.70 -24.03
N GLN A 640 -26.06 -1.06 -22.99
CA GLN A 640 -24.66 -0.63 -22.94
C GLN A 640 -23.70 -1.83 -22.92
N ILE A 641 -24.02 -2.89 -22.17
CA ILE A 641 -23.22 -4.13 -22.15
C ILE A 641 -23.13 -4.70 -23.55
N ILE A 642 -24.26 -4.89 -24.22
CA ILE A 642 -24.29 -5.47 -25.56
C ILE A 642 -23.62 -4.54 -26.58
N SER A 643 -23.88 -3.23 -26.52
CA SER A 643 -23.24 -2.25 -27.41
C SER A 643 -21.73 -2.25 -27.24
N SER A 644 -21.22 -2.40 -26.02
CA SER A 644 -19.80 -2.46 -25.72
C SER A 644 -19.14 -3.74 -26.24
N ILE A 645 -19.83 -4.89 -26.17
CA ILE A 645 -19.34 -6.14 -26.75
C ILE A 645 -19.25 -6.05 -28.28
N LEU A 646 -20.25 -5.44 -28.93
CA LEU A 646 -20.31 -5.30 -30.39
C LEU A 646 -19.33 -4.26 -30.95
N ASP A 647 -18.93 -3.28 -30.14
CA ASP A 647 -18.05 -2.21 -30.59
C ASP A 647 -16.65 -2.75 -30.97
N PRO A 648 -16.18 -2.57 -32.22
CA PRO A 648 -14.84 -2.98 -32.64
C PRO A 648 -13.72 -2.18 -31.97
N GLU A 649 -14.03 -0.99 -31.43
CA GLU A 649 -13.08 -0.08 -30.79
C GLU A 649 -12.93 -0.32 -29.28
N THR A 650 -13.81 -1.12 -28.70
CA THR A 650 -13.72 -1.53 -27.29
C THR A 650 -12.66 -2.62 -27.13
N PHE A 651 -11.71 -2.39 -26.21
CA PHE A 651 -10.77 -3.41 -25.77
C PHE A 651 -11.52 -4.46 -24.94
N MET A 652 -11.49 -5.73 -25.38
CA MET A 652 -12.11 -6.84 -24.68
C MET A 652 -11.25 -7.24 -23.47
N ASP A 653 -11.29 -6.41 -22.43
CA ASP A 653 -10.49 -6.58 -21.22
C ASP A 653 -10.88 -7.86 -20.47
N PRO A 654 -9.94 -8.79 -20.19
CA PRO A 654 -10.19 -9.95 -19.34
C PRO A 654 -10.78 -9.60 -17.97
N TYR A 655 -10.50 -8.42 -17.43
CA TYR A 655 -11.06 -7.93 -16.17
C TYR A 655 -12.58 -7.74 -16.21
N LEU A 656 -13.15 -7.52 -17.40
CA LEU A 656 -14.56 -7.18 -17.59
C LEU A 656 -15.36 -8.30 -18.27
N TYR A 657 -14.77 -8.97 -19.26
CA TYR A 657 -15.53 -9.82 -20.19
C TYR A 657 -15.22 -11.32 -20.10
N TYR A 658 -14.40 -11.77 -19.13
CA TYR A 658 -13.98 -13.18 -19.05
C TYR A 658 -15.15 -14.15 -18.95
N ARG A 659 -16.23 -13.78 -18.26
CA ARG A 659 -17.37 -14.66 -17.96
C ARG A 659 -18.09 -15.19 -19.20
N GLY A 660 -18.33 -14.32 -20.18
CA GLY A 660 -18.94 -14.73 -21.44
C GLY A 660 -18.11 -15.80 -22.15
N LEU A 661 -16.78 -15.65 -22.13
CA LEU A 661 -15.86 -16.60 -22.74
C LEU A 661 -15.76 -17.91 -21.95
N GLU A 662 -15.80 -17.86 -20.62
CA GLU A 662 -15.86 -19.06 -19.78
C GLU A 662 -17.10 -19.92 -20.08
N ILE A 663 -18.24 -19.27 -20.32
CA ILE A 663 -19.50 -19.95 -20.65
C ILE A 663 -19.45 -20.53 -22.07
N ILE A 664 -19.06 -19.73 -23.07
CA ILE A 664 -19.02 -20.15 -24.49
C ILE A 664 -18.07 -21.34 -24.69
N PHE A 665 -16.90 -21.31 -24.07
CA PHE A 665 -15.86 -22.32 -24.29
C PHE A 665 -15.83 -23.44 -23.25
N ASP A 666 -16.66 -23.34 -22.21
CA ASP A 666 -16.70 -24.26 -21.09
C ASP A 666 -15.33 -24.42 -20.39
N ILE A 667 -14.75 -23.29 -20.00
CA ILE A 667 -13.41 -23.20 -19.38
C ILE A 667 -13.43 -22.30 -18.14
N GLN A 668 -12.30 -22.25 -17.42
CA GLN A 668 -11.99 -21.26 -16.38
C GLN A 668 -10.80 -20.39 -16.80
N ILE A 669 -10.92 -19.07 -16.71
CA ILE A 669 -9.89 -18.12 -17.14
C ILE A 669 -9.20 -17.44 -15.95
N PHE A 670 -7.89 -17.60 -15.78
CA PHE A 670 -7.12 -16.86 -14.77
C PHE A 670 -6.18 -15.87 -15.44
N THR A 671 -6.30 -14.59 -15.11
CA THR A 671 -5.51 -13.53 -15.75
C THR A 671 -4.42 -13.05 -14.80
N PHE A 672 -3.19 -12.98 -15.29
CA PHE A 672 -2.04 -12.39 -14.60
C PHE A 672 -1.61 -11.13 -15.33
N THR A 673 -1.31 -10.06 -14.61
CA THR A 673 -0.90 -8.79 -15.21
C THR A 673 0.58 -8.49 -14.92
N SER A 674 1.27 -7.81 -15.83
CA SER A 674 2.66 -7.40 -15.60
C SER A 674 2.76 -6.25 -14.59
N ASP A 675 3.89 -6.18 -13.87
CA ASP A 675 4.15 -5.19 -12.80
C ASP A 675 3.97 -3.73 -13.29
N ASN A 676 4.32 -3.45 -14.55
CA ASN A 676 4.25 -2.11 -15.17
C ASN A 676 2.80 -1.66 -15.54
N GLY A 677 1.81 -2.55 -15.40
CA GLY A 677 0.45 -2.40 -15.91
C GLY A 677 -0.61 -1.92 -14.91
N ARG A 678 -0.31 -1.90 -13.62
CA ARG A 678 -1.29 -1.57 -12.56
C ARG A 678 -1.72 -0.10 -12.64
N LYS A 679 -2.94 0.16 -13.12
CA LYS A 679 -3.55 1.50 -13.05
C LYS A 679 -4.29 1.78 -11.73
N ASN A 680 -4.60 0.75 -10.93
CA ASN A 680 -5.36 0.85 -9.68
C ASN A 680 -4.81 -0.09 -8.58
N PRO A 681 -3.63 0.18 -8.02
CA PRO A 681 -3.16 -0.51 -6.81
C PRO A 681 -4.12 -0.24 -5.65
N ILE A 682 -4.43 -1.25 -4.84
CA ILE A 682 -5.35 -1.10 -3.68
C ILE A 682 -4.67 -0.23 -2.61
N SER A 683 -3.33 -0.15 -2.62
CA SER A 683 -2.56 0.76 -1.79
C SER A 683 -1.19 1.10 -2.42
N ARG A 684 -0.58 2.22 -2.00
CA ARG A 684 0.82 2.58 -2.35
C ARG A 684 1.85 1.53 -1.94
N ALA A 685 1.52 0.61 -1.02
CA ALA A 685 2.40 -0.47 -0.59
C ALA A 685 2.41 -1.65 -1.58
N GLU A 686 1.30 -1.89 -2.28
CA GLU A 686 1.20 -2.95 -3.29
C GLU A 686 1.88 -2.60 -4.62
N ASP A 687 2.04 -1.31 -4.93
CA ASP A 687 2.84 -0.85 -6.09
C ASP A 687 4.30 -1.35 -6.05
N ASN A 688 4.80 -1.74 -4.88
CA ASN A 688 6.17 -2.22 -4.70
C ASN A 688 6.32 -3.75 -4.77
N LEU A 689 5.24 -4.50 -4.99
CA LEU A 689 5.33 -5.96 -5.11
C LEU A 689 5.77 -6.35 -6.53
N GLN A 690 7.01 -6.85 -6.66
CA GLN A 690 7.65 -7.34 -7.90
C GLN A 690 7.11 -8.73 -8.36
N ILE A 691 5.80 -8.92 -8.35
CA ILE A 691 5.19 -10.18 -8.76
C ILE A 691 4.03 -9.86 -9.68
N ALA A 692 4.06 -10.43 -10.89
CA ALA A 692 2.92 -10.42 -11.79
C ALA A 692 1.70 -10.95 -11.03
N THR A 693 0.73 -10.09 -10.75
CA THR A 693 -0.36 -10.44 -9.85
C THR A 693 -1.54 -10.99 -10.60
N LEU A 694 -2.18 -11.99 -9.99
CA LEU A 694 -3.51 -12.42 -10.38
C LEU A 694 -4.44 -11.20 -10.41
N GLU A 695 -4.99 -10.91 -11.58
CA GLU A 695 -5.95 -9.83 -11.79
C GLU A 695 -7.31 -10.30 -11.27
N VAL A 696 -7.77 -9.71 -10.17
CA VAL A 696 -9.11 -9.95 -9.62
C VAL A 696 -10.13 -9.17 -10.44
N PRO A 697 -11.29 -9.75 -10.78
CA PRO A 697 -12.35 -9.04 -11.49
C PRO A 697 -12.87 -7.77 -10.78
N ARG A 698 -13.59 -6.91 -11.53
CA ARG A 698 -13.90 -5.53 -11.10
C ARG A 698 -14.59 -5.38 -9.76
N CYS A 699 -15.57 -6.23 -9.47
CA CYS A 699 -16.23 -6.24 -8.17
C CYS A 699 -15.37 -7.03 -7.18
N LYS A 700 -14.39 -6.36 -6.56
CA LYS A 700 -13.45 -6.97 -5.59
C LYS A 700 -14.14 -7.44 -4.30
N TYR A 701 -15.13 -6.68 -3.82
CA TYR A 701 -15.89 -7.07 -2.64
C TYR A 701 -16.76 -8.28 -2.97
N THR A 702 -16.62 -9.34 -2.16
CA THR A 702 -17.37 -10.60 -2.28
C THR A 702 -17.27 -11.21 -3.69
N HIS A 703 -16.11 -11.11 -4.36
CA HIS A 703 -15.92 -11.80 -5.64
C HIS A 703 -15.98 -13.31 -5.41
N ILE A 704 -17.01 -13.94 -5.96
CA ILE A 704 -17.26 -15.36 -5.78
C ILE A 704 -16.98 -16.04 -7.11
N ARG A 705 -16.16 -17.09 -7.07
CA ARG A 705 -15.84 -17.90 -8.23
C ARG A 705 -15.70 -19.35 -7.81
N ASN A 706 -16.37 -20.23 -8.53
CA ASN A 706 -16.54 -21.62 -8.13
C ASN A 706 -15.54 -22.52 -8.85
N ASP A 707 -15.00 -23.52 -8.14
CA ASP A 707 -14.25 -24.61 -8.75
C ASP A 707 -15.22 -25.60 -9.42
N ASN A 708 -15.37 -25.44 -10.73
CA ASN A 708 -16.34 -26.15 -11.56
C ASN A 708 -15.74 -27.34 -12.32
N LYS A 709 -14.53 -27.80 -11.96
CA LYS A 709 -13.81 -28.87 -12.68
C LYS A 709 -13.74 -28.65 -14.20
N LYS A 710 -13.61 -27.39 -14.64
CA LYS A 710 -13.43 -27.04 -16.06
C LYS A 710 -11.95 -26.88 -16.38
N ASP A 711 -11.59 -27.03 -17.66
CA ASP A 711 -10.21 -26.79 -18.08
C ASP A 711 -9.82 -25.34 -17.80
N ILE A 712 -8.59 -25.13 -17.33
CA ILE A 712 -8.08 -23.83 -16.93
C ILE A 712 -7.23 -23.23 -18.04
N VAL A 713 -7.54 -22.01 -18.44
CA VAL A 713 -6.77 -21.18 -19.37
C VAL A 713 -6.17 -20.02 -18.58
N CYS A 714 -4.85 -19.88 -18.62
CA CYS A 714 -4.14 -18.79 -17.97
C CYS A 714 -3.75 -17.73 -19.00
N ILE A 715 -4.08 -16.46 -18.74
CA ILE A 715 -3.80 -15.32 -19.62
C ILE A 715 -2.77 -14.42 -18.97
N TYR A 716 -1.84 -13.90 -19.76
CA TYR A 716 -0.87 -12.90 -19.34
C TYR A 716 -1.16 -11.56 -20.04
N LYS A 717 -1.63 -10.59 -19.27
CA LYS A 717 -1.96 -9.24 -19.73
C LYS A 717 -0.70 -8.37 -19.72
N ASN A 718 -0.12 -8.17 -20.89
CA ASN A 718 1.18 -7.55 -21.07
C ASN A 718 1.07 -6.12 -21.66
N TYR A 719 1.52 -5.12 -20.91
CA TYR A 719 1.52 -3.71 -21.32
C TYR A 719 2.75 -3.30 -22.17
N GLY A 720 3.65 -4.24 -22.44
CA GLY A 720 4.94 -3.96 -23.05
C GLY A 720 6.00 -3.50 -22.05
N SER A 721 7.24 -3.40 -22.53
CA SER A 721 8.38 -2.88 -21.77
C SER A 721 8.26 -1.38 -21.54
N GLN A 722 8.99 -0.83 -20.56
CA GLN A 722 9.03 0.62 -20.29
C GLN A 722 9.31 1.46 -21.56
N ASP A 723 10.21 0.97 -22.43
CA ASP A 723 10.56 1.64 -23.68
C ASP A 723 9.46 1.60 -24.76
N ARG A 724 8.46 0.72 -24.62
CA ARG A 724 7.39 0.48 -25.61
C ARG A 724 6.05 0.17 -24.93
N LYS A 725 5.64 1.03 -24.00
CA LYS A 725 4.35 0.89 -23.31
C LYS A 725 3.20 1.13 -24.29
N THR A 726 2.31 0.15 -24.43
CA THR A 726 1.12 0.28 -25.28
C THR A 726 -0.04 0.88 -24.50
N GLN A 727 -0.92 1.63 -25.18
CA GLN A 727 -2.15 2.17 -24.57
C GLN A 727 -3.07 1.04 -24.08
N PHE A 728 -3.20 0.00 -24.89
CA PHE A 728 -3.93 -1.23 -24.59
C PHE A 728 -2.95 -2.40 -24.44
N PRO A 729 -3.06 -3.21 -23.38
CA PRO A 729 -2.20 -4.39 -23.22
C PRO A 729 -2.54 -5.46 -24.25
N SER A 730 -1.55 -6.30 -24.58
CA SER A 730 -1.77 -7.53 -25.33
C SER A 730 -2.07 -8.66 -24.35
N CYS A 731 -3.12 -9.44 -24.59
CA CYS A 731 -3.45 -10.63 -23.80
C CYS A 731 -2.76 -11.86 -24.42
N GLU A 732 -1.65 -12.28 -23.85
CA GLU A 732 -0.85 -13.42 -24.28
C GLU A 732 -1.31 -14.70 -23.56
N LEU A 733 -1.16 -15.87 -24.18
CA LEU A 733 -1.57 -17.15 -23.57
C LEU A 733 -0.43 -17.76 -22.76
N ILE A 734 -0.69 -18.17 -21.52
CA ILE A 734 0.29 -18.92 -20.72
C ILE A 734 0.21 -20.40 -21.09
N ILE A 735 1.34 -20.96 -21.53
CA ILE A 735 1.48 -22.34 -21.99
C ILE A 735 2.48 -23.10 -21.12
N SER A 736 2.31 -24.42 -21.00
CA SER A 736 3.26 -25.29 -20.28
C SER A 736 3.91 -26.32 -21.21
N ALA A 737 5.16 -26.68 -20.94
CA ALA A 737 5.87 -27.75 -21.63
C ALA A 737 6.54 -28.69 -20.61
N TYR A 738 6.45 -30.00 -20.86
CA TYR A 738 7.17 -31.02 -20.09
C TYR A 738 8.59 -31.19 -20.61
N GLY A 739 9.60 -31.16 -19.72
CA GLY A 739 10.98 -31.55 -20.05
C GLY A 739 11.66 -30.71 -21.15
N GLY A 740 11.15 -29.51 -21.46
CA GLY A 740 11.66 -28.65 -22.54
C GLY A 740 11.28 -29.09 -23.96
N GLY A 741 10.30 -29.99 -24.11
CA GLY A 741 9.77 -30.37 -25.42
C GLY A 741 9.07 -29.21 -26.16
N LYS A 742 8.95 -29.33 -27.49
CA LYS A 742 8.23 -28.36 -28.35
C LYS A 742 6.70 -28.52 -28.29
N ASN A 743 6.20 -29.51 -27.56
CA ASN A 743 4.77 -29.73 -27.38
C ASN A 743 4.28 -28.94 -26.19
N TYR A 744 3.50 -27.90 -26.47
CA TYR A 744 2.99 -26.98 -25.47
C TYR A 744 1.52 -27.28 -25.15
N ASN A 745 1.22 -27.51 -23.89
CA ASN A 745 -0.14 -27.55 -23.39
C ASN A 745 -0.65 -26.12 -23.26
N LYS A 746 -1.70 -25.81 -24.03
CA LYS A 746 -2.31 -24.48 -24.11
C LYS A 746 -3.37 -24.20 -23.05
N LYS A 747 -3.77 -25.25 -22.32
CA LYS A 747 -4.72 -25.22 -21.20
C LYS A 747 -4.32 -26.32 -20.22
N VAL A 748 -4.71 -26.15 -18.96
CA VAL A 748 -4.51 -27.15 -17.91
C VAL A 748 -5.79 -27.94 -17.75
N ASN A 749 -5.70 -29.26 -17.81
CA ASN A 749 -6.85 -30.13 -17.66
C ASN A 749 -7.41 -30.03 -16.23
N SER A 750 -8.74 -30.02 -16.10
CA SER A 750 -9.41 -29.95 -14.79
C SER A 750 -9.07 -31.10 -13.83
N SER A 751 -8.61 -32.24 -14.35
CA SER A 751 -8.09 -33.35 -13.56
C SER A 751 -6.81 -33.00 -12.78
N ASN A 752 -6.09 -31.93 -13.13
CA ASN A 752 -5.01 -31.40 -12.30
C ASN A 752 -5.57 -30.63 -11.10
N PHE A 753 -6.12 -31.39 -10.14
CA PHE A 753 -6.74 -30.87 -8.92
C PHE A 753 -5.78 -29.97 -8.12
N ARG A 754 -4.48 -30.28 -8.13
CA ARG A 754 -3.46 -29.47 -7.47
C ARG A 754 -3.38 -28.06 -8.06
N PHE A 755 -3.30 -27.97 -9.39
CA PHE A 755 -3.22 -26.68 -10.08
C PHE A 755 -4.50 -25.86 -9.85
N SER A 756 -5.67 -26.49 -9.99
CA SER A 756 -6.97 -25.87 -9.69
C SER A 756 -7.00 -25.35 -8.25
N LYS A 757 -6.77 -26.22 -7.27
CA LYS A 757 -6.79 -25.90 -5.85
C LYS A 757 -5.86 -24.73 -5.51
N ASN A 758 -4.65 -24.72 -6.05
CA ASN A 758 -3.68 -23.65 -5.76
C ASN A 758 -4.09 -22.30 -6.38
N LEU A 759 -4.65 -22.30 -7.59
CA LEU A 759 -5.16 -21.08 -8.21
C LEU A 759 -6.42 -20.55 -7.51
N PHE A 760 -7.35 -21.43 -7.13
CA PHE A 760 -8.52 -21.04 -6.37
C PHE A 760 -8.15 -20.57 -4.96
N THR A 761 -7.19 -21.22 -4.28
CA THR A 761 -6.67 -20.74 -3.00
C THR A 761 -6.02 -19.36 -3.14
N LEU A 762 -5.29 -19.12 -4.23
CA LEU A 762 -4.71 -17.80 -4.50
C LEU A 762 -5.82 -16.77 -4.75
N LEU A 763 -6.79 -17.07 -5.61
CA LEU A 763 -7.92 -16.19 -5.88
C LEU A 763 -8.68 -15.87 -4.61
N ASP A 764 -8.98 -16.90 -3.82
CA ASP A 764 -9.69 -16.81 -2.55
C ASP A 764 -8.94 -15.89 -1.58
N LYS A 765 -7.64 -16.09 -1.38
CA LYS A 765 -6.82 -15.18 -0.55
C LYS A 765 -6.84 -13.72 -0.99
N VAL A 766 -7.03 -13.44 -2.28
CA VAL A 766 -7.10 -12.06 -2.80
C VAL A 766 -8.53 -11.51 -2.77
N CYS A 767 -9.55 -12.37 -2.82
CA CYS A 767 -10.95 -11.99 -2.96
C CYS A 767 -11.79 -12.21 -1.69
N HIS A 768 -11.26 -12.89 -0.66
CA HIS A 768 -12.05 -13.46 0.42
C HIS A 768 -12.88 -12.38 1.13
N PRO A 769 -14.21 -12.46 1.08
CA PRO A 769 -15.04 -11.61 1.92
C PRO A 769 -15.00 -12.14 3.34
N PHE A 770 -14.54 -11.30 4.27
CA PHE A 770 -14.59 -11.61 5.68
C PHE A 770 -15.97 -11.28 6.24
N GLU A 771 -16.72 -12.29 6.70
CA GLU A 771 -17.92 -12.07 7.51
C GLU A 771 -17.51 -11.83 8.97
N TRP A 772 -18.09 -10.81 9.60
CA TRP A 772 -17.91 -10.55 11.02
C TRP A 772 -19.14 -11.03 11.75
N GLU A 773 -19.04 -12.18 12.43
CA GLU A 773 -20.11 -12.65 13.30
C GLU A 773 -19.93 -12.05 14.69
N ARG A 774 -21.01 -11.50 15.24
CA ARG A 774 -21.05 -11.06 16.63
C ARG A 774 -21.40 -12.28 17.47
N ASP A 775 -20.43 -12.81 18.20
CA ASP A 775 -20.73 -13.81 19.22
C ASP A 775 -21.42 -13.11 20.40
N ASP A 776 -22.74 -13.26 20.50
CA ASP A 776 -23.52 -12.67 21.59
C ASP A 776 -23.14 -13.22 22.97
N ARG A 777 -22.36 -14.30 23.05
CA ARG A 777 -21.89 -14.91 24.30
C ARG A 777 -20.58 -14.30 24.80
N VAL A 778 -19.85 -13.59 23.95
CA VAL A 778 -18.57 -12.95 24.30
C VAL A 778 -18.71 -11.44 24.09
N PRO A 779 -18.60 -10.62 25.14
CA PRO A 779 -18.65 -9.18 24.97
C PRO A 779 -17.43 -8.76 24.14
N ILE A 780 -17.68 -8.41 22.87
CA ILE A 780 -16.75 -7.72 21.96
C ILE A 780 -15.62 -8.61 21.39
N GLN A 781 -15.93 -9.82 20.92
CA GLN A 781 -15.08 -10.48 19.92
C GLN A 781 -15.86 -10.68 18.63
N TYR A 782 -15.53 -9.88 17.61
CA TYR A 782 -15.93 -10.19 16.25
C TYR A 782 -14.99 -11.28 15.74
N THR A 783 -15.49 -12.50 15.62
CA THR A 783 -14.77 -13.55 14.91
C THR A 783 -14.96 -13.31 13.43
N CYS A 784 -13.83 -13.13 12.74
CA CYS A 784 -13.77 -13.15 11.30
C CYS A 784 -13.96 -14.59 10.85
N LEU A 785 -15.11 -14.89 10.25
CA LEU A 785 -15.42 -16.21 9.72
C LEU A 785 -15.23 -16.19 8.20
N ASP A 786 -14.65 -17.26 7.69
CA ASP A 786 -14.63 -17.55 6.26
C ASP A 786 -16.09 -17.60 5.78
N ASP A 787 -16.42 -16.88 4.71
CA ASP A 787 -17.75 -16.94 4.09
C ASP A 787 -17.94 -18.35 3.51
N PRO A 788 -18.72 -19.24 4.17
CA PRO A 788 -18.82 -20.63 3.77
C PRO A 788 -19.61 -20.80 2.47
N TYR A 789 -20.28 -19.75 2.00
CA TYR A 789 -21.16 -19.75 0.83
C TYR A 789 -20.40 -19.44 -0.46
N SER A 790 -19.25 -18.76 -0.35
CA SER A 790 -18.39 -18.38 -1.48
C SER A 790 -17.72 -19.58 -2.17
N THR A 791 -17.56 -20.70 -1.47
CA THR A 791 -16.93 -21.92 -1.99
C THR A 791 -17.91 -22.85 -2.72
N ILE A 792 -19.20 -22.52 -2.72
CA ILE A 792 -20.25 -23.41 -3.16
C ILE A 792 -20.54 -23.21 -4.64
N ASN A 793 -20.40 -24.29 -5.39
CA ASN A 793 -20.86 -24.31 -6.76
C ASN A 793 -22.39 -24.50 -6.82
N TRP A 794 -23.13 -23.40 -6.71
CA TRP A 794 -24.59 -23.36 -6.75
C TRP A 794 -25.20 -23.96 -8.02
N ASN A 795 -24.47 -24.03 -9.13
CA ASN A 795 -24.95 -24.66 -10.38
C ASN A 795 -25.03 -26.19 -10.29
N VAL A 796 -24.20 -26.81 -9.45
CA VAL A 796 -24.14 -28.28 -9.32
C VAL A 796 -24.64 -28.75 -7.95
N HIS A 797 -25.00 -27.81 -7.07
CA HIS A 797 -25.56 -28.14 -5.76
C HIS A 797 -26.91 -28.82 -5.95
N ASP A 798 -27.08 -29.97 -5.30
CA ASP A 798 -28.35 -30.67 -5.27
C ASP A 798 -29.27 -30.00 -4.25
N PHE A 799 -30.22 -29.19 -4.73
CA PHE A 799 -31.25 -28.58 -3.90
C PHE A 799 -32.39 -29.55 -3.54
N GLY A 800 -32.22 -30.84 -3.84
CA GLY A 800 -33.12 -31.93 -3.50
C GLY A 800 -34.55 -31.65 -3.95
N GLN A 801 -35.44 -31.49 -2.98
CA GLN A 801 -36.88 -31.35 -3.22
C GLN A 801 -37.29 -30.01 -3.87
N MET A 802 -36.37 -29.03 -3.97
CA MET A 802 -36.65 -27.76 -4.67
C MET A 802 -36.62 -27.91 -6.20
N GLY A 803 -35.89 -28.91 -6.72
CA GLY A 803 -35.68 -29.11 -8.15
C GLY A 803 -34.58 -28.19 -8.74
N PRO A 804 -34.51 -28.03 -10.07
CA PRO A 804 -33.51 -27.20 -10.72
C PRO A 804 -33.81 -25.70 -10.55
N ILE A 805 -32.75 -24.88 -10.55
CA ILE A 805 -32.86 -23.42 -10.55
C ILE A 805 -33.50 -22.98 -11.87
N ILE A 806 -34.69 -22.36 -11.80
CA ILE A 806 -35.40 -21.85 -12.97
C ILE A 806 -35.10 -20.37 -13.29
N GLY A 807 -34.55 -19.63 -12.32
CA GLY A 807 -34.21 -18.22 -12.45
C GLY A 807 -33.44 -17.70 -11.23
N GLN A 808 -33.11 -16.41 -11.26
CA GLN A 808 -32.34 -15.76 -10.20
C GLN A 808 -32.72 -14.27 -10.09
N GLU A 809 -32.63 -13.71 -8.89
CA GLU A 809 -32.75 -12.27 -8.69
C GLU A 809 -31.39 -11.65 -8.46
N ILE A 810 -31.07 -10.65 -9.28
CA ILE A 810 -29.78 -9.96 -9.29
C ILE A 810 -29.99 -8.53 -8.82
N ASP A 811 -29.12 -8.06 -7.93
CA ASP A 811 -29.14 -6.69 -7.42
C ASP A 811 -28.50 -5.69 -8.38
N ILE A 812 -28.43 -4.42 -7.95
CA ILE A 812 -27.81 -3.34 -8.73
C ILE A 812 -26.29 -3.48 -8.91
N TYR A 813 -25.64 -4.34 -8.12
CA TYR A 813 -24.20 -4.61 -8.20
C TYR A 813 -23.88 -5.88 -9.01
N GLY A 814 -24.91 -6.49 -9.62
CA GLY A 814 -24.74 -7.71 -10.38
C GLY A 814 -24.55 -8.95 -9.52
N LYS A 815 -24.97 -8.94 -8.25
CA LYS A 815 -24.92 -10.10 -7.35
C LYS A 815 -26.29 -10.77 -7.26
N VAL A 816 -26.29 -12.09 -7.24
CA VAL A 816 -27.48 -12.90 -6.99
C VAL A 816 -27.75 -12.94 -5.49
N TYR A 817 -28.98 -12.64 -5.08
CA TYR A 817 -29.42 -12.78 -3.69
C TYR A 817 -30.57 -13.78 -3.53
N SER A 818 -31.15 -14.26 -4.64
CA SER A 818 -32.12 -15.34 -4.59
C SER A 818 -32.08 -16.23 -5.83
N PHE A 819 -32.32 -17.52 -5.61
CA PHE A 819 -32.59 -18.49 -6.66
C PHE A 819 -34.08 -18.81 -6.72
N ILE A 820 -34.60 -18.83 -7.93
CA ILE A 820 -36.01 -19.09 -8.22
C ILE A 820 -36.13 -20.54 -8.69
N PHE A 821 -37.01 -21.29 -8.06
CA PHE A 821 -37.38 -22.66 -8.41
C PHE A 821 -38.84 -22.69 -8.87
N LYS A 822 -39.29 -23.83 -9.43
CA LYS A 822 -40.67 -23.98 -9.93
C LYS A 822 -41.74 -23.60 -8.89
N GLU A 823 -41.49 -23.92 -7.62
CA GLU A 823 -42.44 -23.68 -6.53
C GLU A 823 -41.87 -22.87 -5.37
N TRP A 824 -40.58 -22.54 -5.40
CA TRP A 824 -39.84 -22.01 -4.25
C TRP A 824 -38.98 -20.82 -4.64
N VAL A 825 -38.68 -19.95 -3.67
CA VAL A 825 -37.64 -18.93 -3.80
C VAL A 825 -36.70 -19.10 -2.63
N LEU A 826 -35.42 -19.33 -2.92
CA LEU A 826 -34.36 -19.50 -1.94
C LEU A 826 -33.54 -18.22 -1.88
N ILE A 827 -33.58 -17.52 -0.75
CA ILE A 827 -32.68 -16.42 -0.46
C ILE A 827 -31.32 -17.02 -0.10
N VAL A 828 -30.30 -16.57 -0.83
CA VAL A 828 -28.92 -16.98 -0.66
C VAL A 828 -28.05 -15.78 -0.32
N PRO A 829 -26.91 -15.99 0.36
CA PRO A 829 -25.89 -14.96 0.48
C PRO A 829 -25.47 -14.44 -0.90
N PRO A 830 -25.08 -13.16 -1.02
CA PRO A 830 -24.75 -12.55 -2.30
C PRO A 830 -23.74 -13.41 -3.07
N THR A 831 -24.15 -13.95 -4.21
CA THR A 831 -23.33 -14.82 -5.05
C THR A 831 -23.23 -14.31 -6.47
N GLN A 832 -22.43 -14.96 -7.29
CA GLN A 832 -22.24 -14.60 -8.68
C GLN A 832 -23.42 -15.06 -9.57
N PRO A 833 -23.80 -14.31 -10.62
CA PRO A 833 -24.85 -14.70 -11.57
C PRO A 833 -24.59 -16.05 -12.25
N LEU A 834 -25.51 -17.00 -12.10
CA LEU A 834 -25.41 -18.30 -12.72
C LEU A 834 -25.86 -18.23 -14.19
N PHE A 835 -25.18 -18.96 -15.08
CA PHE A 835 -25.71 -19.20 -16.41
C PHE A 835 -26.78 -20.29 -16.32
N ILE A 836 -28.04 -19.86 -16.33
CA ILE A 836 -29.20 -20.73 -16.19
C ILE A 836 -29.74 -21.02 -17.59
N ASN A 837 -29.45 -22.22 -18.11
CA ASN A 837 -29.93 -22.64 -19.43
C ASN A 837 -31.25 -23.41 -19.28
N ASN A 838 -32.37 -22.70 -19.14
CA ASN A 838 -33.67 -23.37 -19.00
C ASN A 838 -34.42 -23.43 -20.32
N GLU A 839 -34.90 -24.63 -20.64
CA GLU A 839 -35.80 -24.91 -21.76
C GLU A 839 -37.24 -24.38 -21.52
N ILE A 840 -37.53 -23.91 -20.30
CA ILE A 840 -38.85 -23.59 -19.79
C ILE A 840 -39.21 -22.14 -20.12
N GLU A 841 -39.56 -21.91 -21.39
CA GLU A 841 -40.28 -20.77 -21.98
C GLU A 841 -39.69 -19.33 -21.86
N GLY A 842 -39.52 -18.71 -23.03
CA GLY A 842 -38.96 -17.37 -23.19
C GLY A 842 -37.48 -17.37 -23.58
N LYS A 843 -37.12 -18.11 -24.65
CA LYS A 843 -35.71 -18.33 -25.06
C LYS A 843 -34.92 -17.04 -25.27
N HIS A 844 -35.56 -15.96 -25.76
CA HIS A 844 -34.85 -14.72 -26.04
C HIS A 844 -35.69 -13.48 -25.70
N ARG A 845 -35.04 -12.44 -25.18
CA ARG A 845 -35.54 -11.06 -25.14
C ARG A 845 -34.90 -10.27 -26.28
N ILE A 846 -35.63 -9.31 -26.83
CA ILE A 846 -35.13 -8.43 -27.90
C ILE A 846 -34.63 -7.14 -27.27
N ILE A 847 -33.36 -6.81 -27.50
CA ILE A 847 -32.74 -5.54 -27.12
C ILE A 847 -32.48 -4.73 -28.39
N LYS A 848 -32.95 -3.48 -28.44
CA LYS A 848 -32.76 -2.59 -29.58
C LYS A 848 -31.49 -1.77 -29.42
N ILE A 849 -30.54 -1.92 -30.35
CA ILE A 849 -29.30 -1.15 -30.38
C ILE A 849 -29.12 -0.59 -31.77
N ASN A 850 -28.99 0.73 -31.89
CA ASN A 850 -28.87 1.41 -33.19
C ASN A 850 -29.96 0.99 -34.19
N ASN A 851 -31.21 0.86 -33.72
CA ASN A 851 -32.38 0.39 -34.47
C ASN A 851 -32.30 -1.06 -35.01
N LYS A 852 -31.34 -1.87 -34.54
CA LYS A 852 -31.29 -3.30 -34.82
C LYS A 852 -31.77 -4.09 -33.61
N ASP A 853 -32.61 -5.08 -33.87
CA ASP A 853 -33.10 -6.01 -32.86
C ASP A 853 -32.06 -7.11 -32.61
N HIS A 854 -31.52 -7.15 -31.39
CA HIS A 854 -30.61 -8.20 -30.94
C HIS A 854 -31.36 -9.19 -30.06
N LYS A 855 -31.37 -10.47 -30.43
CA LYS A 855 -31.95 -11.54 -29.62
C LYS A 855 -30.92 -11.97 -28.59
N VAL A 856 -31.21 -11.76 -27.31
CA VAL A 856 -30.34 -12.20 -26.20
C VAL A 856 -31.10 -13.22 -25.36
N LEU A 857 -30.42 -14.24 -24.85
CA LEU A 857 -31.02 -15.22 -23.96
C LEU A 857 -31.57 -14.53 -22.71
N SER A 858 -32.74 -14.97 -22.24
CA SER A 858 -33.28 -14.52 -20.95
C SER A 858 -32.53 -15.23 -19.82
N GLY A 859 -32.07 -14.50 -18.79
CA GLY A 859 -31.36 -15.07 -17.64
C GLY A 859 -32.22 -15.90 -16.67
N GLY A 860 -33.37 -16.40 -17.14
CA GLY A 860 -34.40 -17.04 -16.31
C GLY A 860 -35.50 -16.07 -15.87
N VAL A 861 -36.67 -16.62 -15.58
CA VAL A 861 -37.91 -15.89 -15.34
C VAL A 861 -37.82 -15.01 -14.08
N LYS A 862 -38.01 -13.69 -14.23
CA LYS A 862 -38.09 -12.73 -13.09
C LYS A 862 -39.37 -12.87 -12.26
N THR A 863 -40.40 -13.56 -12.75
CA THR A 863 -41.65 -13.72 -12.00
C THR A 863 -41.50 -14.82 -10.97
N ARG A 864 -41.49 -14.41 -9.69
CA ARG A 864 -41.52 -15.33 -8.54
C ARG A 864 -42.69 -16.32 -8.68
N PRO A 865 -42.51 -17.60 -8.34
CA PRO A 865 -43.62 -18.54 -8.24
C PRO A 865 -44.60 -18.06 -7.16
N GLN A 866 -45.84 -18.54 -7.23
CA GLN A 866 -46.75 -18.37 -6.10
C GLN A 866 -46.16 -19.09 -4.88
N LEU A 867 -45.78 -18.31 -3.86
CA LEU A 867 -45.16 -18.85 -2.65
C LEU A 867 -46.10 -19.85 -1.97
N LYS A 868 -45.55 -20.96 -1.47
CA LYS A 868 -46.32 -21.97 -0.72
C LYS A 868 -46.57 -21.49 0.71
N SER A 869 -47.52 -22.11 1.42
CA SER A 869 -47.79 -21.75 2.81
C SER A 869 -46.62 -22.13 3.72
N PHE A 870 -46.47 -21.38 4.80
CA PHE A 870 -45.47 -21.66 5.84
C PHE A 870 -45.51 -23.12 6.33
N ALA A 871 -46.70 -23.63 6.66
CA ALA A 871 -46.89 -25.00 7.14
C ALA A 871 -46.45 -26.05 6.11
N PHE A 872 -46.70 -25.79 4.83
CA PHE A 872 -46.26 -26.68 3.76
C PHE A 872 -44.74 -26.70 3.64
N ALA A 873 -44.08 -25.53 3.68
CA ALA A 873 -42.62 -25.45 3.64
C ALA A 873 -41.98 -26.18 4.85
N HIS A 874 -42.48 -25.96 6.06
CA HIS A 874 -41.98 -26.61 7.27
C HIS A 874 -42.18 -28.14 7.24
N SER A 875 -43.24 -28.64 6.59
CA SER A 875 -43.43 -30.09 6.41
C SER A 875 -42.49 -30.71 5.38
N LYS A 876 -41.92 -29.88 4.49
CA LYS A 876 -41.14 -30.32 3.33
C LYS A 876 -39.63 -30.23 3.57
N PHE A 877 -39.21 -29.23 4.34
CA PHE A 877 -37.81 -28.95 4.63
C PHE A 877 -37.54 -29.02 6.12
N GLU A 878 -36.36 -29.52 6.50
CA GLU A 878 -35.89 -29.49 7.88
C GLU A 878 -35.58 -28.03 8.28
N ALA A 879 -36.57 -27.37 8.86
CA ALA A 879 -36.43 -25.98 9.29
C ALA A 879 -35.72 -25.89 10.65
N SER A 880 -34.77 -24.98 10.76
CA SER A 880 -34.06 -24.64 12.00
C SER A 880 -34.67 -23.46 12.76
N GLY A 881 -35.53 -22.69 12.08
CA GLY A 881 -36.16 -21.50 12.62
C GLY A 881 -37.14 -20.88 11.64
N GLU A 882 -37.95 -19.96 12.14
CA GLU A 882 -39.04 -19.33 11.42
C GLU A 882 -38.83 -17.80 11.38
N ASP A 883 -39.31 -17.16 10.31
CA ASP A 883 -39.37 -15.71 10.16
C ASP A 883 -40.70 -15.30 9.51
N TYR A 884 -41.03 -14.00 9.50
CA TYR A 884 -42.34 -13.51 9.07
C TYR A 884 -42.73 -13.90 7.63
N ASP A 885 -41.74 -14.03 6.76
CA ASP A 885 -41.86 -14.25 5.31
C ASP A 885 -41.17 -15.53 4.83
N GLY A 886 -40.72 -16.43 5.73
CA GLY A 886 -40.05 -17.66 5.31
C GLY A 886 -39.60 -18.59 6.44
N ILE A 887 -39.02 -19.72 6.05
CA ILE A 887 -38.36 -20.68 6.96
C ILE A 887 -36.85 -20.68 6.72
N TRP A 888 -36.08 -20.90 7.78
CA TRP A 888 -34.64 -21.07 7.71
C TRP A 888 -34.30 -22.56 7.67
N ILE A 889 -33.38 -22.95 6.79
CA ILE A 889 -32.82 -24.30 6.75
C ILE A 889 -31.35 -24.27 7.24
N PRO A 890 -30.92 -25.26 8.03
CA PRO A 890 -29.51 -25.40 8.38
C PRO A 890 -28.67 -25.58 7.12
N PHE A 891 -27.50 -24.94 7.09
CA PHE A 891 -26.60 -25.06 5.96
C PHE A 891 -25.14 -24.82 6.39
N ASN A 892 -24.22 -25.69 5.98
CA ASN A 892 -22.81 -25.66 6.38
C ASN A 892 -22.59 -25.49 7.90
N GLY A 893 -23.37 -26.19 8.72
CA GLY A 893 -23.26 -26.14 10.19
C GLY A 893 -23.86 -24.88 10.84
N LYS A 894 -24.31 -23.88 10.06
CA LYS A 894 -25.07 -22.74 10.58
C LYS A 894 -26.55 -23.12 10.72
N ASN A 895 -27.12 -22.92 11.91
CA ASN A 895 -28.54 -23.18 12.15
C ASN A 895 -29.42 -22.32 11.24
N LYS A 896 -29.23 -20.99 11.18
CA LYS A 896 -29.93 -20.11 10.23
C LYS A 896 -29.10 -19.88 8.98
N GLY A 897 -28.95 -20.91 8.16
CA GLY A 897 -28.11 -20.88 6.95
C GLY A 897 -28.77 -20.19 5.77
N LEU A 898 -29.77 -20.83 5.15
CA LEU A 898 -30.47 -20.33 3.97
C LEU A 898 -31.95 -20.10 4.28
N LYS A 899 -32.61 -19.18 3.56
CA LYS A 899 -34.02 -18.83 3.82
C LYS A 899 -34.91 -19.14 2.62
N ILE A 900 -35.99 -19.88 2.85
CA ILE A 900 -37.00 -20.20 1.84
C ILE A 900 -38.19 -19.26 2.03
N LEU A 901 -38.50 -18.44 1.03
CA LEU A 901 -39.66 -17.54 1.09
C LEU A 901 -40.98 -18.33 1.05
N CYS A 902 -41.91 -17.95 1.91
CA CYS A 902 -43.23 -18.55 2.04
C CYS A 902 -44.33 -17.48 2.00
N LYS A 903 -45.57 -17.85 1.70
CA LYS A 903 -46.74 -16.97 1.92
C LYS A 903 -46.75 -16.61 3.41
N THR A 904 -46.61 -15.31 3.68
CA THR A 904 -46.70 -14.73 5.02
C THR A 904 -47.94 -15.30 5.71
N ARG A 905 -47.82 -15.63 7.00
CA ARG A 905 -49.01 -15.81 7.84
C ARG A 905 -49.81 -14.52 7.67
N ALA A 906 -51.01 -14.61 7.09
CA ALA A 906 -51.93 -13.48 7.04
C ALA A 906 -52.34 -13.14 8.48
N SER A 907 -51.47 -12.47 9.24
CA SER A 907 -51.84 -11.84 10.49
C SER A 907 -52.73 -10.67 10.11
N ARG A 908 -53.98 -10.74 10.54
CA ARG A 908 -55.06 -9.77 10.31
C ARG A 908 -54.72 -8.32 10.70
N ASP A 909 -53.55 -8.05 11.30
CA ASP A 909 -53.16 -6.72 11.79
C ASP A 909 -52.15 -5.94 10.92
N LEU A 910 -51.71 -6.48 9.79
CA LEU A 910 -50.67 -5.83 8.96
C LEU A 910 -51.17 -4.63 8.13
N LYS A 911 -52.48 -4.38 8.02
CA LYS A 911 -52.99 -3.20 7.29
C LYS A 911 -52.62 -1.87 7.95
N ASN A 912 -52.39 -1.86 9.26
CA ASN A 912 -51.94 -0.64 9.95
C ASN A 912 -50.42 -0.61 10.17
N TYR A 913 -49.76 -1.77 10.29
CA TYR A 913 -48.33 -1.82 10.65
C TYR A 913 -47.36 -1.51 9.49
N GLY A 914 -47.76 -1.72 8.23
CA GLY A 914 -46.85 -1.58 7.07
C GLY A 914 -46.79 -0.18 6.46
N THR A 915 -47.94 0.46 6.29
CA THR A 915 -48.04 1.77 5.64
C THR A 915 -47.52 2.85 6.57
N GLU A 916 -47.94 2.88 7.84
CA GLU A 916 -47.49 3.88 8.82
C GLU A 916 -45.97 3.84 9.07
N ASN A 917 -45.34 2.67 9.02
CA ASN A 917 -43.88 2.57 9.21
C ASN A 917 -43.10 2.98 7.96
N LYS A 918 -43.57 2.62 6.75
CA LYS A 918 -42.95 3.09 5.49
C LYS A 918 -43.16 4.59 5.27
N ILE A 919 -44.36 5.08 5.60
CA ILE A 919 -44.69 6.50 5.73
C ILE A 919 -43.76 7.16 6.75
N ASN A 920 -43.57 6.56 7.93
CA ASN A 920 -42.65 7.09 8.93
C ASN A 920 -41.19 7.07 8.47
N ILE A 921 -40.75 6.11 7.67
CA ILE A 921 -39.38 6.07 7.13
C ILE A 921 -39.18 7.21 6.11
N ILE A 922 -40.13 7.41 5.19
CA ILE A 922 -40.07 8.51 4.22
C ILE A 922 -40.23 9.89 4.92
N ASN A 923 -41.11 9.97 5.92
CA ASN A 923 -41.30 11.15 6.76
C ASN A 923 -40.11 11.41 7.70
N LYS A 924 -39.21 10.44 7.91
CA LYS A 924 -37.97 10.57 8.67
C LYS A 924 -36.74 10.74 7.78
N THR A 925 -36.85 10.60 6.45
CA THR A 925 -35.66 10.61 5.60
C THR A 925 -35.13 12.02 5.37
N THR A 926 -33.92 12.25 5.87
CA THR A 926 -32.99 13.35 5.55
C THR A 926 -33.01 13.74 4.07
N ILE A 927 -33.22 12.77 3.17
CA ILE A 927 -33.22 12.95 1.71
C ILE A 927 -34.34 13.85 1.19
N LEU A 928 -35.57 13.70 1.66
CA LEU A 928 -36.68 14.55 1.20
C LEU A 928 -36.39 16.02 1.53
N MET A 929 -35.81 16.26 2.70
CA MET A 929 -35.41 17.59 3.12
C MET A 929 -34.19 18.11 2.39
N THR A 930 -33.22 17.26 2.05
CA THR A 930 -32.11 17.63 1.16
C THR A 930 -32.64 18.10 -0.19
N ILE A 931 -33.63 17.40 -0.77
CA ILE A 931 -34.25 17.77 -2.04
C ILE A 931 -35.05 19.07 -1.89
N ILE A 932 -35.86 19.21 -0.84
CA ILE A 932 -36.62 20.45 -0.57
C ILE A 932 -35.67 21.64 -0.41
N ASN A 933 -34.57 21.47 0.33
CA ASN A 933 -33.56 22.50 0.54
C ASN A 933 -32.83 22.83 -0.78
N TRP A 934 -32.52 21.82 -1.59
CA TRP A 934 -31.92 22.00 -2.91
C TRP A 934 -32.84 22.76 -3.88
N LEU A 935 -34.14 22.46 -3.88
CA LEU A 935 -35.17 23.15 -4.66
C LEU A 935 -35.39 24.59 -4.17
N TRP A 936 -35.52 24.79 -2.86
CA TRP A 936 -35.66 26.13 -2.27
C TRP A 936 -34.47 27.03 -2.60
N LYS A 937 -33.24 26.49 -2.55
CA LYS A 937 -32.03 27.22 -2.90
C LYS A 937 -31.97 27.66 -4.36
N SER A 938 -32.50 26.84 -5.29
CA SER A 938 -32.54 27.22 -6.71
C SER A 938 -33.50 28.36 -7.01
N ASP A 939 -34.49 28.60 -6.15
CA ASP A 939 -35.48 29.65 -6.34
C ASP A 939 -34.97 31.01 -5.80
N SER A 940 -33.65 31.16 -5.61
CA SER A 940 -33.05 32.41 -5.14
C SER A 940 -33.04 33.46 -6.25
N ILE A 941 -33.71 34.58 -6.03
CA ILE A 941 -33.72 35.73 -6.95
C ILE A 941 -32.66 36.73 -6.45
N ASN A 942 -31.68 37.06 -7.30
CA ASN A 942 -30.58 37.99 -6.97
C ASN A 942 -29.78 37.57 -5.71
N GLY A 943 -29.59 36.26 -5.50
CA GLY A 943 -28.82 35.73 -4.38
C GLY A 943 -29.53 35.78 -3.02
N LYS A 944 -30.76 36.31 -2.94
CA LYS A 944 -31.61 36.25 -1.76
C LYS A 944 -32.55 35.06 -1.85
N PHE A 945 -32.59 34.26 -0.79
CA PHE A 945 -33.53 33.15 -0.70
C PHE A 945 -34.94 33.68 -0.45
N PRO A 946 -35.97 33.10 -1.09
CA PRO A 946 -37.35 33.44 -0.77
C PRO A 946 -37.66 33.01 0.67
N ASP A 947 -38.55 33.73 1.34
CA ASP A 947 -39.06 33.31 2.64
C ASP A 947 -39.58 31.87 2.54
N PHE A 948 -39.02 30.96 3.35
CA PHE A 948 -39.31 29.53 3.21
C PHE A 948 -40.79 29.25 3.42
N HIS A 949 -41.49 29.99 4.29
CA HIS A 949 -42.90 29.76 4.54
C HIS A 949 -43.76 30.14 3.33
N LEU A 950 -43.53 31.32 2.75
CA LEU A 950 -44.20 31.74 1.51
C LEU A 950 -43.86 30.80 0.35
N TRP A 951 -42.58 30.42 0.24
CA TRP A 951 -42.10 29.50 -0.77
C TRP A 951 -42.76 28.12 -0.64
N TRP A 952 -42.68 27.49 0.53
CA TRP A 952 -43.27 26.18 0.82
C TRP A 952 -44.76 26.19 0.56
N LYS A 953 -45.49 27.22 1.00
CA LYS A 953 -46.92 27.39 0.73
C LYS A 953 -47.24 27.51 -0.76
N SER A 954 -46.39 28.14 -1.55
CA SER A 954 -46.59 28.30 -3.00
C SER A 954 -46.19 27.06 -3.82
N ARG A 955 -45.21 26.29 -3.34
CA ARG A 955 -44.60 25.17 -4.08
C ARG A 955 -45.04 23.78 -3.63
N SER A 956 -45.80 23.65 -2.54
CA SER A 956 -46.35 22.36 -2.10
C SER A 956 -47.87 22.31 -2.22
N GLU A 957 -48.39 21.09 -2.35
CA GLU A 957 -49.82 20.80 -2.37
C GLU A 957 -50.11 19.81 -1.23
N ILE A 958 -51.09 20.15 -0.38
CA ILE A 958 -51.46 19.28 0.73
C ILE A 958 -52.45 18.27 0.18
N ASP A 959 -52.02 17.01 0.13
CA ASP A 959 -52.80 15.92 -0.46
C ASP A 959 -52.62 14.67 0.39
N ASP A 960 -53.61 14.40 1.25
CA ASP A 960 -53.59 13.25 2.15
C ASP A 960 -53.99 11.93 1.43
N ASP A 961 -54.55 12.02 0.22
CA ASP A 961 -55.12 10.88 -0.52
C ASP A 961 -54.16 10.32 -1.60
N ILE A 962 -53.36 11.19 -2.24
CA ILE A 962 -52.44 10.78 -3.33
C ILE A 962 -51.21 10.02 -2.82
N ILE A 963 -50.80 10.26 -1.58
CA ILE A 963 -49.58 9.68 -1.05
C ILE A 963 -49.95 8.37 -0.34
N PHE A 964 -49.24 7.28 -0.66
CA PHE A 964 -49.17 6.01 0.09
C PHE A 964 -50.00 4.78 -0.36
N SER A 965 -50.86 4.87 -1.37
CA SER A 965 -51.52 3.64 -1.89
C SER A 965 -50.59 2.77 -2.74
N GLN A 966 -49.58 3.36 -3.40
CA GLN A 966 -48.56 2.66 -4.16
C GLN A 966 -47.19 3.34 -3.97
N LEU A 967 -46.40 2.88 -3.00
CA LEU A 967 -44.99 3.27 -2.91
C LEU A 967 -44.21 2.56 -4.03
N PRO A 968 -43.37 3.26 -4.82
CA PRO A 968 -42.48 2.58 -5.75
C PRO A 968 -41.54 1.62 -5.00
N ASP A 969 -41.27 0.49 -5.64
CA ASP A 969 -40.34 -0.54 -5.18
C ASP A 969 -39.01 0.12 -4.76
N THR A 970 -38.47 -0.25 -3.59
CA THR A 970 -37.34 0.40 -2.87
C THR A 970 -35.98 0.30 -3.58
N LYS A 971 -35.97 0.12 -4.90
CA LYS A 971 -34.77 -0.05 -5.74
C LYS A 971 -33.98 1.24 -5.98
N ILE A 972 -34.56 2.41 -5.68
CA ILE A 972 -33.80 3.66 -5.66
C ILE A 972 -33.10 3.72 -4.30
N ASN A 973 -31.80 3.46 -4.27
CA ASN A 973 -30.98 3.62 -3.06
C ASN A 973 -30.81 5.13 -2.79
N CYS A 974 -31.77 5.69 -2.05
CA CYS A 974 -31.88 7.13 -1.84
C CYS A 974 -30.71 7.72 -1.04
N HIS A 975 -29.85 6.91 -0.40
CA HIS A 975 -28.72 7.38 0.40
C HIS A 975 -27.52 7.86 -0.44
N ASN A 976 -27.47 7.52 -1.73
CA ASN A 976 -26.36 7.85 -2.64
C ASN A 976 -26.82 8.67 -3.87
N ILE A 977 -27.97 9.36 -3.81
CA ILE A 977 -28.41 10.22 -4.92
C ILE A 977 -27.45 11.41 -5.02
N MET A 978 -26.59 11.40 -6.04
CA MET A 978 -25.96 12.62 -6.52
C MET A 978 -27.04 13.44 -7.23
N LEU A 979 -27.43 14.57 -6.65
CA LEU A 979 -28.37 15.48 -7.29
C LEU A 979 -27.75 16.05 -8.58
N PRO A 980 -28.50 16.08 -9.70
CA PRO A 980 -27.98 16.55 -10.98
C PRO A 980 -27.58 18.03 -10.89
N ASN A 981 -26.49 18.42 -11.56
CA ASN A 981 -26.02 19.81 -11.54
C ASN A 981 -26.87 20.68 -12.49
N LEU A 982 -28.03 21.13 -12.01
CA LEU A 982 -29.00 21.92 -12.77
C LEU A 982 -29.08 23.34 -12.23
N SER A 983 -29.30 24.30 -13.13
CA SER A 983 -29.15 25.73 -12.83
C SER A 983 -30.43 26.42 -12.37
N SER A 984 -31.61 25.99 -12.83
CA SER A 984 -32.90 26.61 -12.49
C SER A 984 -33.74 25.76 -11.54
N TYR A 985 -34.70 26.39 -10.87
CA TYR A 985 -35.68 25.68 -10.05
C TYR A 985 -36.53 24.72 -10.89
N GLU A 986 -36.93 25.15 -12.09
CA GLU A 986 -37.78 24.41 -13.01
C GLU A 986 -37.09 23.15 -13.53
N GLU A 987 -35.82 23.24 -13.95
CA GLU A 987 -35.03 22.07 -14.37
C GLU A 987 -34.91 21.04 -13.26
N ARG A 988 -34.66 21.51 -12.02
CA ARG A 988 -34.53 20.64 -10.84
C ARG A 988 -35.83 19.97 -10.48
N LEU A 989 -36.93 20.71 -10.55
CA LEU A 989 -38.26 20.21 -10.28
C LEU A 989 -38.72 19.19 -11.34
N ASP A 990 -38.42 19.44 -12.60
CA ASP A 990 -38.72 18.51 -13.69
C ASP A 990 -37.92 17.20 -13.51
N ALA A 991 -36.62 17.29 -13.19
CA ALA A 991 -35.81 16.12 -12.88
C ALA A 991 -36.34 15.34 -11.65
N MET A 992 -36.80 16.03 -10.61
CA MET A 992 -37.41 15.38 -9.45
C MET A 992 -38.80 14.81 -9.74
N THR A 993 -39.54 15.39 -10.67
CA THR A 993 -40.81 14.85 -11.18
C THR A 993 -40.57 13.56 -11.94
N ASP A 994 -39.49 13.46 -12.70
CA ASP A 994 -39.12 12.22 -13.40
C ASP A 994 -38.65 11.13 -12.41
N ILE A 995 -37.88 11.51 -11.39
CA ILE A 995 -37.33 10.58 -10.39
C ILE A 995 -38.39 10.14 -9.37
N TRP A 996 -39.21 11.08 -8.89
CA TRP A 996 -40.23 10.91 -7.85
C TRP A 996 -41.57 11.56 -8.26
N PRO A 997 -42.23 11.03 -9.31
CA PRO A 997 -43.46 11.63 -9.87
C PRO A 997 -44.64 11.71 -8.88
N PHE A 998 -44.60 10.91 -7.81
CA PHE A 998 -45.64 10.88 -6.79
C PHE A 998 -45.47 11.97 -5.73
N ILE A 999 -44.23 12.33 -5.38
CA ILE A 999 -43.94 13.43 -4.45
C ILE A 999 -43.93 14.75 -5.23
N PHE A 1000 -43.43 14.74 -6.46
CA PHE A 1000 -43.39 15.90 -7.33
C PHE A 1000 -44.41 15.72 -8.44
N HIS A 1001 -45.67 16.06 -8.17
CA HIS A 1001 -46.77 15.96 -9.13
C HIS A 1001 -47.23 17.36 -9.55
N ARG A 1002 -47.64 17.53 -10.80
CA ARG A 1002 -48.10 18.83 -11.37
C ARG A 1002 -47.17 20.00 -11.08
N LYS A 1003 -45.85 19.74 -11.05
CA LYS A 1003 -44.82 20.74 -10.70
C LYS A 1003 -45.02 21.34 -9.30
N LYS A 1004 -45.49 20.55 -8.35
CA LYS A 1004 -45.58 20.88 -6.92
C LYS A 1004 -45.14 19.70 -6.07
N ILE A 1005 -44.81 20.00 -4.81
CA ILE A 1005 -44.40 19.03 -3.81
C ILE A 1005 -45.64 18.57 -3.05
N HIS A 1006 -46.15 17.39 -3.38
CA HIS A 1006 -47.31 16.80 -2.70
C HIS A 1006 -46.86 16.19 -1.37
N VAL A 1007 -47.48 16.63 -0.29
CA VAL A 1007 -47.19 16.16 1.07
C VAL A 1007 -48.49 16.00 1.87
N SER A 1008 -48.52 15.05 2.81
CA SER A 1008 -49.62 14.96 3.77
C SER A 1008 -49.66 16.21 4.65
N LYS A 1009 -50.85 16.57 5.18
CA LYS A 1009 -51.02 17.72 6.07
C LYS A 1009 -50.06 17.65 7.26
N LYS A 1010 -49.92 16.46 7.85
CA LYS A 1010 -49.01 16.20 8.97
C LYS A 1010 -47.54 16.44 8.61
N LEU A 1011 -47.10 16.01 7.42
CA LEU A 1011 -45.73 16.23 6.97
C LEU A 1011 -45.48 17.69 6.57
N TYR A 1012 -46.44 18.32 5.89
CA TYR A 1012 -46.42 19.75 5.56
C TYR A 1012 -46.18 20.58 6.81
N ASP A 1013 -46.97 20.34 7.87
CA ASP A 1013 -46.87 21.08 9.13
C ASP A 1013 -45.54 20.79 9.84
N ARG A 1014 -45.04 19.56 9.81
CA ARG A 1014 -43.72 19.21 10.38
C ARG A 1014 -42.56 19.90 9.66
N ILE A 1015 -42.59 19.97 8.33
CA ILE A 1015 -41.59 20.67 7.52
C ILE A 1015 -41.68 22.17 7.81
N LEU A 1016 -42.89 22.72 7.83
CA LEU A 1016 -43.13 24.12 8.17
C LEU A 1016 -42.63 24.46 9.58
N ASN A 1017 -42.93 23.61 10.56
CA ASN A 1017 -42.49 23.76 11.95
C ASN A 1017 -40.97 23.65 12.10
N PHE A 1018 -40.32 22.77 11.33
CA PHE A 1018 -38.87 22.66 11.30
C PHE A 1018 -38.21 23.96 10.85
N PHE A 1019 -38.78 24.65 9.86
CA PHE A 1019 -38.30 25.97 9.44
C PHE A 1019 -38.86 27.15 10.27
N LYS A 1020 -39.78 26.87 11.21
CA LYS A 1020 -40.33 27.81 12.22
C LYS A 1020 -39.71 27.63 13.62
N VAL A 1021 -38.57 26.94 13.74
CA VAL A 1021 -37.91 26.71 15.04
C VAL A 1021 -37.68 28.01 15.82
N GLU A 1022 -37.51 29.16 15.14
CA GLU A 1022 -37.49 30.50 15.76
C GLU A 1022 -38.77 30.88 16.52
N GLU A 1023 -39.96 30.48 16.03
CA GLU A 1023 -41.25 30.73 16.69
C GLU A 1023 -41.47 29.81 17.91
N ALA A 1024 -40.75 28.69 17.97
CA ALA A 1024 -40.74 27.82 19.15
C ALA A 1024 -39.76 28.33 20.22
N TYR A 1025 -38.62 28.89 19.80
CA TYR A 1025 -37.69 29.56 20.70
C TYR A 1025 -38.26 30.86 21.29
N SER A 1026 -39.02 31.64 20.51
CA SER A 1026 -39.68 32.85 21.01
C SER A 1026 -40.79 32.57 22.03
N ARG A 1027 -41.24 31.32 22.16
CA ARG A 1027 -42.22 30.86 23.16
C ARG A 1027 -41.59 30.27 24.42
N ASN A 1028 -40.27 30.37 24.61
CA ASN A 1028 -39.53 29.82 25.77
C ASN A 1028 -39.77 28.31 26.00
N MET A 1029 -40.04 27.53 24.94
CA MET A 1029 -40.11 26.08 25.08
C MET A 1029 -38.72 25.50 25.39
N ASN A 1030 -38.62 24.64 26.40
CA ASN A 1030 -37.38 23.96 26.75
C ASN A 1030 -36.99 23.04 25.56
N PRO A 1031 -35.72 23.05 25.08
CA PRO A 1031 -35.30 22.21 23.96
C PRO A 1031 -35.73 20.74 24.10
N GLU A 1032 -35.70 20.19 25.32
CA GLU A 1032 -36.16 18.83 25.59
C GLU A 1032 -37.64 18.60 25.23
N ASP A 1033 -38.54 19.56 25.51
CA ASP A 1033 -39.96 19.46 25.16
C ASP A 1033 -40.19 19.49 23.64
N LEU A 1034 -39.32 20.19 22.91
CA LEU A 1034 -39.31 20.21 21.45
C LEU A 1034 -38.93 18.84 20.87
N TYR A 1035 -38.01 18.13 21.53
CA TYR A 1035 -37.54 16.79 21.15
C TYR A 1035 -38.52 15.68 21.53
N TRP A 1036 -39.21 15.81 22.66
CA TRP A 1036 -40.20 14.83 23.15
C TRP A 1036 -41.60 15.02 22.55
N ALA A 1037 -41.77 15.97 21.64
CA ALA A 1037 -42.93 16.08 20.76
C ALA A 1037 -42.63 15.48 19.35
N PRO A 1038 -42.39 14.15 19.22
CA PRO A 1038 -42.01 13.50 17.95
C PRO A 1038 -43.10 13.63 16.87
N ASN A 1039 -44.25 14.18 17.23
CA ASN A 1039 -45.36 14.44 16.34
C ASN A 1039 -45.29 15.79 15.62
N GLN A 1040 -44.52 16.76 16.12
CA GLN A 1040 -44.54 18.16 15.65
C GLN A 1040 -43.31 18.57 14.82
N PHE A 1041 -42.16 17.92 14.99
CA PHE A 1041 -40.88 18.27 14.32
C PHE A 1041 -40.23 17.06 13.64
N ILE A 1042 -39.38 17.30 12.63
CA ILE A 1042 -38.59 16.24 11.98
C ILE A 1042 -37.25 16.10 12.72
N THR A 1043 -37.02 14.92 13.31
CA THR A 1043 -35.77 14.58 14.01
C THR A 1043 -34.72 14.02 13.03
N GLY A 1044 -33.46 14.46 13.11
CA GLY A 1044 -32.33 13.87 12.34
C GLY A 1044 -31.82 14.67 11.13
N LEU A 1045 -32.15 15.97 11.05
CA LEU A 1045 -31.78 16.87 9.93
C LEU A 1045 -30.71 17.89 10.27
N ILE A 1046 -30.27 17.92 11.53
CA ILE A 1046 -29.39 18.97 12.00
C ILE A 1046 -27.96 18.46 11.80
N PRO A 1047 -27.15 19.18 11.00
CA PRO A 1047 -25.89 18.68 10.49
C PRO A 1047 -24.99 18.20 11.62
N THR A 1048 -24.51 16.98 11.50
CA THR A 1048 -23.42 16.44 12.32
C THR A 1048 -22.07 16.81 11.70
N ASP A 1049 -20.99 16.65 12.46
CA ASP A 1049 -19.62 16.77 11.93
C ASP A 1049 -19.38 15.89 10.68
N ASP A 1050 -20.06 14.75 10.58
CA ASP A 1050 -19.93 13.84 9.44
C ASP A 1050 -20.67 14.35 8.19
N ASP A 1051 -21.77 15.10 8.34
CA ASP A 1051 -22.48 15.72 7.22
C ASP A 1051 -21.65 16.86 6.63
N PHE A 1052 -20.94 17.58 7.49
CA PHE A 1052 -20.00 18.63 7.13
C PHE A 1052 -18.77 18.10 6.39
N LYS A 1053 -18.15 17.02 6.90
CA LYS A 1053 -16.98 16.38 6.26
C LYS A 1053 -17.30 15.84 4.86
N ARG A 1054 -18.54 15.42 4.60
CA ARG A 1054 -18.96 14.81 3.32
C ARG A 1054 -19.30 15.84 2.25
N ASN A 1055 -19.96 16.95 2.60
CA ASN A 1055 -20.61 17.81 1.61
C ASN A 1055 -19.92 19.17 1.39
N GLY A 1056 -18.99 19.59 2.24
CA GLY A 1056 -18.19 20.82 2.05
C GLY A 1056 -18.94 22.15 2.23
N ASP A 1057 -20.27 22.15 2.12
CA ASP A 1057 -21.13 23.32 2.29
C ASP A 1057 -21.86 23.27 3.64
N ILE A 1058 -21.48 24.12 4.60
CA ILE A 1058 -22.39 24.46 5.71
C ILE A 1058 -23.10 25.76 5.36
N ILE A 1059 -24.43 25.73 5.44
CA ILE A 1059 -25.23 26.94 5.50
C ILE A 1059 -25.56 27.21 6.96
N LEU A 1060 -24.81 28.12 7.56
CA LEU A 1060 -25.07 28.66 8.90
C LEU A 1060 -25.77 30.00 8.69
N THR A 1061 -27.07 29.98 8.39
CA THR A 1061 -27.82 31.18 8.02
C THR A 1061 -28.08 32.15 9.17
N LYS A 1062 -27.93 31.71 10.43
CA LYS A 1062 -28.27 32.51 11.61
C LYS A 1062 -27.39 32.15 12.82
N PRO A 1063 -27.05 33.10 13.70
CA PRO A 1063 -26.27 32.86 14.93
C PRO A 1063 -26.83 31.73 15.81
N GLU A 1064 -28.15 31.56 15.84
CA GLU A 1064 -28.85 30.55 16.63
C GLU A 1064 -28.61 29.14 16.09
N HIS A 1065 -28.52 28.98 14.76
CA HIS A 1065 -28.17 27.70 14.12
C HIS A 1065 -26.73 27.28 14.47
N ILE A 1066 -25.85 28.26 14.65
CA ILE A 1066 -24.46 28.03 15.03
C ILE A 1066 -24.37 27.63 16.51
N SER A 1067 -25.07 28.36 17.39
CA SER A 1067 -25.14 28.05 18.81
C SER A 1067 -25.72 26.65 19.07
N ASP A 1068 -26.75 26.26 18.33
CA ASP A 1068 -27.38 24.94 18.41
C ASP A 1068 -26.44 23.83 17.89
N TRP A 1069 -25.74 24.05 16.76
CA TRP A 1069 -24.73 23.13 16.24
C TRP A 1069 -23.58 22.91 17.24
N ILE A 1070 -23.05 24.00 17.82
CA ILE A 1070 -22.00 23.98 18.84
C ILE A 1070 -22.47 23.25 20.10
N SER A 1071 -23.67 23.58 20.61
CA SER A 1071 -24.26 22.98 21.81
C SER A 1071 -24.43 21.47 21.66
N ARG A 1072 -24.90 21.01 20.50
CA ARG A 1072 -25.15 19.58 20.22
C ARG A 1072 -23.88 18.76 20.10
N ASN A 1073 -22.87 19.29 19.42
CA ASN A 1073 -21.56 18.65 19.32
C ASN A 1073 -20.81 18.61 20.66
N ASN A 1074 -21.11 19.55 21.56
CA ASN A 1074 -20.54 19.59 22.91
C ASN A 1074 -21.32 18.72 23.92
N ASN A 1075 -22.59 18.38 23.66
CA ASN A 1075 -23.44 17.61 24.58
C ASN A 1075 -23.11 16.10 24.60
N ALA A 1076 -23.00 15.53 25.80
CA ALA A 1076 -22.42 14.21 26.06
C ALA A 1076 -23.17 13.03 25.41
N THR A 1077 -24.45 13.19 25.09
CA THR A 1077 -25.29 12.13 24.50
C THR A 1077 -24.90 11.79 23.06
N PHE A 1078 -24.29 12.74 22.32
CA PHE A 1078 -23.79 12.51 20.95
C PHE A 1078 -22.34 11.99 20.91
N LYS A 1079 -21.55 12.22 21.98
CA LYS A 1079 -20.17 11.69 22.11
C LYS A 1079 -20.09 10.16 22.03
N TYR A 1080 -21.17 9.45 22.34
CA TYR A 1080 -21.20 7.98 22.29
C TYR A 1080 -21.31 7.39 20.87
N LYS A 1081 -21.64 8.19 19.84
CA LYS A 1081 -21.71 7.71 18.44
C LYS A 1081 -20.51 8.11 17.57
N SER A 1082 -19.82 9.22 17.86
CA SER A 1082 -18.60 9.61 17.14
C SER A 1082 -17.35 9.25 17.96
N PHE A 1083 -17.09 7.96 18.12
CA PHE A 1083 -16.06 7.48 19.05
C PHE A 1083 -14.61 7.83 18.66
N HIS A 1084 -14.35 8.60 17.60
CA HIS A 1084 -13.01 9.06 17.23
C HIS A 1084 -12.95 10.57 16.91
N ASN A 1085 -12.21 11.26 17.79
CA ASN A 1085 -11.45 12.50 17.61
C ASN A 1085 -12.08 13.88 17.94
N THR A 1086 -11.28 14.59 18.74
CA THR A 1086 -11.13 16.06 18.90
C THR A 1086 -12.27 16.82 19.58
N ASN A 1087 -11.90 17.72 20.51
CA ASN A 1087 -12.76 18.84 20.86
C ASN A 1087 -13.18 19.51 19.55
N VAL A 1088 -14.49 19.58 19.29
CA VAL A 1088 -15.04 20.18 18.07
C VAL A 1088 -14.58 21.63 17.94
N ILE A 1089 -14.39 22.32 19.06
CA ILE A 1089 -13.78 23.65 19.12
C ILE A 1089 -12.32 23.53 19.58
N VAL A 1090 -11.38 23.91 18.72
CA VAL A 1090 -9.96 23.97 19.10
C VAL A 1090 -9.66 25.32 19.75
N LYS A 1091 -8.90 25.33 20.85
CA LYS A 1091 -8.43 26.56 21.52
C LYS A 1091 -7.02 26.96 21.10
N THR A 1092 -6.38 26.12 20.29
CA THR A 1092 -5.00 26.26 19.79
C THR A 1092 -4.93 25.78 18.35
N ILE A 1093 -4.18 26.49 17.51
CA ILE A 1093 -3.98 26.17 16.09
C ILE A 1093 -2.58 25.60 15.89
N SER A 1094 -2.48 24.29 15.69
CA SER A 1094 -1.19 23.61 15.42
C SER A 1094 -0.72 23.83 13.99
N GLN A 1095 0.61 23.92 13.79
CA GLN A 1095 1.23 23.96 12.46
C GLN A 1095 0.87 22.76 11.57
N SER A 1096 0.52 21.61 12.15
CA SER A 1096 0.06 20.47 11.36
C SER A 1096 -1.26 20.73 10.64
N TYR A 1097 -2.07 21.70 11.11
CA TYR A 1097 -3.39 21.99 10.57
C TYR A 1097 -3.36 22.71 9.22
N LYS A 1098 -2.23 23.28 8.79
CA LYS A 1098 -2.13 23.94 7.48
C LYS A 1098 -2.44 23.07 6.27
N LYS A 1099 -2.38 21.73 6.43
CA LYS A 1099 -2.71 20.76 5.38
C LYS A 1099 -4.18 20.32 5.39
N LEU A 1100 -4.97 20.74 6.38
CA LEU A 1100 -6.39 20.39 6.47
C LEU A 1100 -7.18 21.18 5.44
N LEU A 1101 -7.74 20.50 4.44
CA LEU A 1101 -8.59 21.17 3.45
C LEU A 1101 -10.01 21.42 3.97
N GLN A 1102 -10.43 20.62 4.96
CA GLN A 1102 -11.72 20.77 5.65
C GLN A 1102 -11.63 21.95 6.65
N PRO A 1103 -12.69 22.76 6.78
CA PRO A 1103 -12.71 23.85 7.75
C PRO A 1103 -12.84 23.32 9.18
N TYR A 1104 -12.40 24.07 10.19
CA TYR A 1104 -12.49 23.66 11.59
C TYR A 1104 -12.82 24.84 12.54
N PRO A 1105 -13.56 24.61 13.64
CA PRO A 1105 -13.90 25.67 14.59
C PRO A 1105 -12.73 26.00 15.53
N PHE A 1106 -12.50 27.28 15.76
CA PHE A 1106 -11.49 27.83 16.67
C PHE A 1106 -12.13 28.84 17.61
N GLU A 1107 -11.90 28.72 18.92
CA GLU A 1107 -12.30 29.72 19.92
C GLU A 1107 -11.07 30.51 20.34
N ASP A 1108 -11.14 31.83 20.19
CA ASP A 1108 -10.06 32.72 20.60
C ASP A 1108 -10.01 32.92 22.13
N SER A 1109 -9.02 33.68 22.60
CA SER A 1109 -8.86 33.96 24.03
C SER A 1109 -10.00 34.78 24.65
N ASN A 1110 -10.82 35.44 23.82
CA ASN A 1110 -11.97 36.25 24.25
C ASN A 1110 -13.28 35.44 24.18
N GLY A 1111 -13.21 34.15 23.83
CA GLY A 1111 -14.38 33.28 23.66
C GLY A 1111 -15.10 33.48 22.32
N LYS A 1112 -14.54 34.26 21.39
CA LYS A 1112 -15.10 34.46 20.06
C LYS A 1112 -14.82 33.24 19.19
N ILE A 1113 -15.82 32.78 18.45
CA ILE A 1113 -15.71 31.55 17.68
C ILE A 1113 -15.55 31.86 16.20
N TYR A 1114 -14.57 31.18 15.60
CA TYR A 1114 -14.17 31.28 14.22
C TYR A 1114 -14.33 29.94 13.52
N LEU A 1115 -14.71 29.94 12.25
CA LEU A 1115 -14.48 28.82 11.34
C LEU A 1115 -13.20 29.10 10.54
N ILE A 1116 -12.18 28.27 10.71
CA ILE A 1116 -10.92 28.38 10.00
C ILE A 1116 -11.00 27.59 8.69
N GLN A 1117 -10.85 28.26 7.55
CA GLN A 1117 -10.81 27.63 6.22
C GLN A 1117 -9.44 27.83 5.58
N ASN A 1118 -8.62 26.79 5.52
CA ASN A 1118 -7.34 26.83 4.81
C ASN A 1118 -7.57 26.97 3.29
N SER A 1119 -6.69 27.72 2.63
CA SER A 1119 -6.65 27.82 1.16
C SER A 1119 -5.68 26.80 0.57
N SER A 1120 -6.04 26.14 -0.55
CA SER A 1120 -5.21 25.05 -1.12
C SER A 1120 -4.22 25.49 -2.20
N LYS A 1121 -4.28 26.75 -2.66
CA LYS A 1121 -3.50 27.23 -3.82
C LYS A 1121 -2.51 28.29 -3.38
N LYS A 1122 -1.24 28.10 -3.75
CA LYS A 1122 -0.19 29.12 -3.64
C LYS A 1122 -0.38 30.16 -4.76
N THR A 1123 -1.14 31.22 -4.50
CA THR A 1123 -1.31 32.34 -5.45
C THR A 1123 -0.26 33.43 -5.22
N ARG A 1124 -0.14 34.39 -6.13
CA ARG A 1124 0.63 35.63 -5.90
C ARG A 1124 -0.34 36.81 -6.03
N PRO A 1125 -0.63 37.54 -4.94
CA PRO A 1125 -0.07 37.41 -3.59
C PRO A 1125 -0.49 36.13 -2.85
N LEU A 1126 0.31 35.65 -1.89
CA LEU A 1126 0.09 34.34 -1.22
C LEU A 1126 -1.19 34.30 -0.38
N ASN A 1127 -1.65 35.45 0.10
CA ASN A 1127 -2.88 35.58 0.88
C ASN A 1127 -4.15 35.81 0.02
N GLU A 1128 -4.05 35.88 -1.31
CA GLU A 1128 -5.18 36.22 -2.19
C GLU A 1128 -6.37 35.28 -2.01
N ALA A 1129 -6.12 33.97 -2.01
CA ALA A 1129 -7.19 32.98 -1.89
C ALA A 1129 -7.91 33.06 -0.54
N ALA A 1130 -7.17 33.21 0.57
CA ALA A 1130 -7.75 33.36 1.91
C ALA A 1130 -8.60 34.65 2.04
N LEU A 1131 -8.14 35.76 1.47
CA LEU A 1131 -8.89 37.02 1.46
C LEU A 1131 -10.21 36.92 0.66
N GLN A 1132 -10.19 36.22 -0.47
CA GLN A 1132 -11.40 36.01 -1.27
C GLN A 1132 -12.42 35.12 -0.53
N ILE A 1133 -11.95 34.07 0.16
CA ILE A 1133 -12.78 33.23 1.03
C ILE A 1133 -13.41 34.08 2.16
N ALA A 1134 -12.60 34.88 2.86
CA ALA A 1134 -13.07 35.74 3.95
C ALA A 1134 -14.08 36.80 3.47
N HIS A 1135 -13.86 37.40 2.30
CA HIS A 1135 -14.78 38.38 1.73
C HIS A 1135 -16.10 37.74 1.27
N TYR A 1136 -16.02 36.55 0.67
CA TYR A 1136 -17.22 35.81 0.27
C TYR A 1136 -18.07 35.47 1.49
N TRP A 1137 -17.43 34.99 2.58
CA TRP A 1137 -18.08 34.77 3.86
C TRP A 1137 -18.75 36.04 4.37
N ARG A 1138 -18.04 37.17 4.44
CA ARG A 1138 -18.58 38.45 4.89
C ARG A 1138 -19.81 38.90 4.09
N THR A 1139 -19.86 38.60 2.80
CA THR A 1139 -20.92 39.09 1.90
C THR A 1139 -22.12 38.15 1.83
N HIS A 1140 -21.89 36.84 1.95
CA HIS A 1140 -22.91 35.83 1.70
C HIS A 1140 -23.21 34.94 2.90
N GLU A 1141 -22.44 35.04 3.98
CA GLU A 1141 -22.50 34.18 5.19
C GLU A 1141 -22.44 32.69 4.82
N LYS A 1142 -21.64 32.38 3.79
CA LYS A 1142 -21.43 31.04 3.25
C LYS A 1142 -19.93 30.80 3.13
N ASN A 1143 -19.46 29.63 3.55
CA ASN A 1143 -18.07 29.23 3.31
C ASN A 1143 -17.99 28.64 1.89
N PRO A 1144 -17.24 29.24 0.95
CA PRO A 1144 -17.18 28.76 -0.42
C PRO A 1144 -16.16 27.62 -0.63
N GLY A 1145 -15.52 27.13 0.45
CA GLY A 1145 -14.54 26.05 0.43
C GLY A 1145 -13.11 26.49 0.11
N TYR A 1146 -12.16 25.57 0.29
CA TYR A 1146 -10.71 25.84 0.22
C TYR A 1146 -10.20 26.29 -1.17
N SER A 1147 -10.97 26.03 -2.23
CA SER A 1147 -10.58 26.26 -3.62
C SER A 1147 -11.24 27.49 -4.25
N TYR A 1148 -12.02 28.26 -3.48
CA TYR A 1148 -12.77 29.40 -3.99
C TYR A 1148 -11.85 30.46 -4.59
N ARG A 1149 -12.23 30.97 -5.77
CA ARG A 1149 -11.58 32.10 -6.42
C ARG A 1149 -12.57 32.93 -7.23
N ARG A 1150 -12.45 34.25 -7.17
CA ARG A 1150 -13.08 35.19 -8.10
C ARG A 1150 -12.03 35.63 -9.12
N ASN A 1151 -12.24 35.34 -10.41
CA ASN A 1151 -11.22 35.51 -11.45
C ASN A 1151 -11.04 36.96 -11.94
N ASP A 1152 -11.94 37.89 -11.58
CA ASP A 1152 -12.19 39.07 -12.41
C ASP A 1152 -11.90 40.44 -11.77
N ASP A 1153 -11.29 40.51 -10.59
CA ASP A 1153 -11.16 41.80 -9.87
C ASP A 1153 -9.73 42.06 -9.37
N LYS A 1154 -8.89 42.65 -10.25
CA LYS A 1154 -7.53 43.10 -9.89
C LYS A 1154 -7.54 44.26 -8.89
N ASP A 1155 -8.62 45.02 -8.82
CA ASP A 1155 -8.76 46.19 -7.93
C ASP A 1155 -9.20 45.81 -6.52
N PHE A 1156 -9.66 44.57 -6.32
CA PHE A 1156 -10.09 44.00 -5.05
C PHE A 1156 -9.08 44.22 -3.92
N TYR A 1157 -7.78 44.00 -4.19
CA TYR A 1157 -6.73 44.04 -3.14
C TYR A 1157 -6.40 45.43 -2.62
N GLY A 1158 -6.59 46.47 -3.44
CA GLY A 1158 -6.23 47.84 -3.05
C GLY A 1158 -7.20 48.46 -2.04
N LYS A 1159 -8.43 47.94 -1.97
CA LYS A 1159 -9.54 48.54 -1.20
C LYS A 1159 -9.90 47.78 0.07
N ILE A 1160 -9.46 46.54 0.21
CA ILE A 1160 -9.88 45.68 1.33
C ILE A 1160 -9.04 45.91 2.56
N LYS A 1161 -9.75 46.17 3.67
CA LYS A 1161 -9.20 46.26 5.01
C LYS A 1161 -9.15 44.87 5.63
N TYR A 1162 -7.97 44.45 6.09
CA TYR A 1162 -7.79 43.15 6.72
C TYR A 1162 -6.69 43.18 7.80
N VAL A 1163 -6.77 42.23 8.72
CA VAL A 1163 -5.74 41.93 9.71
C VAL A 1163 -5.22 40.52 9.46
N GLU A 1164 -3.89 40.40 9.36
CA GLU A 1164 -3.19 39.12 9.28
C GLU A 1164 -2.77 38.68 10.69
N TYR A 1165 -3.10 37.44 11.03
CA TYR A 1165 -2.69 36.79 12.28
C TYR A 1165 -1.58 35.77 12.00
N ARG A 1166 -0.66 35.59 12.95
CA ARG A 1166 0.34 34.51 12.95
C ARG A 1166 0.18 33.62 14.17
N ILE A 1167 0.66 32.39 14.09
CA ILE A 1167 0.61 31.46 15.22
C ILE A 1167 1.68 31.86 16.24
N GLY A 1168 1.25 32.26 17.43
CA GLY A 1168 2.14 32.68 18.51
C GLY A 1168 2.76 31.51 19.29
N PRO A 1169 3.60 31.79 20.31
CA PRO A 1169 4.36 30.78 21.07
C PRO A 1169 3.52 29.69 21.77
N ASN A 1170 2.22 29.92 21.93
CA ASN A 1170 1.27 29.01 22.58
C ASN A 1170 0.24 28.44 21.60
N ASP A 1171 0.54 28.44 20.30
CA ASP A 1171 -0.39 28.06 19.24
C ASP A 1171 -1.67 28.93 19.20
N ILE A 1172 -1.60 30.16 19.74
CA ILE A 1172 -2.70 31.14 19.73
C ILE A 1172 -2.41 32.18 18.65
N PRO A 1173 -3.38 32.50 17.77
CA PRO A 1173 -3.23 33.58 16.79
C PRO A 1173 -2.93 34.93 17.44
N ILE A 1174 -1.84 35.57 17.03
CA ILE A 1174 -1.44 36.92 17.42
C ILE A 1174 -1.42 37.83 16.19
N VAL A 1175 -1.78 39.10 16.36
CA VAL A 1175 -1.79 40.07 15.25
C VAL A 1175 -0.38 40.26 14.70
N TYR A 1176 -0.23 40.13 13.38
CA TYR A 1176 1.02 40.43 12.70
C TYR A 1176 1.07 41.92 12.34
N SER A 1177 1.56 42.73 13.28
CA SER A 1177 1.47 44.20 13.25
C SER A 1177 2.03 44.85 11.98
N GLU A 1178 3.05 44.26 11.34
CA GLU A 1178 3.62 44.77 10.10
C GLU A 1178 2.68 44.65 8.89
N HIS A 1179 1.63 43.81 8.99
CA HIS A 1179 0.69 43.50 7.91
C HIS A 1179 -0.76 43.83 8.30
N ASP A 1180 -0.94 44.66 9.32
CA ASP A 1180 -2.24 45.21 9.66
C ASP A 1180 -2.64 46.28 8.63
N LYS A 1181 -3.63 45.95 7.78
CA LYS A 1181 -4.24 46.86 6.82
C LYS A 1181 -5.65 47.28 7.23
N SER A 1182 -5.99 47.16 8.50
CA SER A 1182 -7.30 47.61 9.03
C SER A 1182 -7.44 49.13 9.01
N GLU A 1183 -6.33 49.87 9.02
CA GLU A 1183 -6.30 51.32 9.22
C GLU A 1183 -7.00 51.76 10.52
N GLY A 1184 -7.01 50.90 11.54
CA GLY A 1184 -7.67 51.15 12.82
C GLY A 1184 -9.20 51.02 12.79
N LEU A 1185 -9.77 50.57 11.68
CA LEU A 1185 -11.20 50.29 11.58
C LEU A 1185 -11.56 49.01 12.35
N THR A 1186 -12.77 48.94 12.88
CA THR A 1186 -13.30 47.75 13.55
C THR A 1186 -13.87 46.71 12.58
N ASP A 1187 -14.10 47.10 11.33
CA ASP A 1187 -14.72 46.28 10.29
C ASP A 1187 -13.69 45.87 9.22
N TYR A 1188 -13.06 44.72 9.42
CA TYR A 1188 -11.98 44.20 8.58
C TYR A 1188 -12.09 42.68 8.40
N LEU A 1189 -11.46 42.15 7.35
CA LEU A 1189 -11.33 40.71 7.14
C LEU A 1189 -10.21 40.13 8.02
N GLN A 1190 -10.38 38.90 8.52
CA GLN A 1190 -9.40 38.22 9.35
C GLN A 1190 -8.81 37.02 8.59
N ILE A 1191 -7.48 36.98 8.46
CA ILE A 1191 -6.76 35.86 7.84
C ILE A 1191 -5.63 35.37 8.75
N LEU A 1192 -5.27 34.10 8.64
CA LEU A 1192 -4.21 33.46 9.41
C LEU A 1192 -3.08 33.03 8.47
N CYS A 1193 -1.85 33.40 8.82
CA CYS A 1193 -0.60 33.01 8.19
C CYS A 1193 0.10 31.96 9.06
N TYR A 1194 0.44 30.80 8.48
CA TYR A 1194 1.20 29.75 9.16
C TYR A 1194 2.71 30.06 9.13
N ASP A 1195 3.53 29.33 9.91
CA ASP A 1195 4.95 29.65 10.12
C ASP A 1195 5.82 29.46 8.87
N ASP A 1196 5.29 28.82 7.82
CA ASP A 1196 6.01 28.68 6.56
C ASP A 1196 5.96 29.95 5.69
N GLY A 1197 5.13 30.94 6.05
CA GLY A 1197 4.93 32.17 5.28
C GLY A 1197 4.31 31.95 3.89
N GLU A 1198 3.88 30.73 3.58
CA GLU A 1198 3.32 30.35 2.28
C GLU A 1198 1.88 29.85 2.36
N SER A 1199 1.46 29.37 3.54
CA SER A 1199 0.13 28.82 3.78
C SER A 1199 -0.75 29.83 4.52
N TYR A 1200 -1.97 30.03 4.01
CA TYR A 1200 -2.94 30.98 4.57
C TYR A 1200 -4.31 30.33 4.77
N ALA A 1201 -5.02 30.80 5.80
CA ALA A 1201 -6.41 30.45 6.09
C ALA A 1201 -7.27 31.71 6.26
N ALA A 1202 -8.55 31.60 5.92
CA ALA A 1202 -9.55 32.60 6.28
C ALA A 1202 -10.07 32.32 7.70
N MET A 1203 -10.15 33.34 8.55
CA MET A 1203 -10.79 33.27 9.87
C MET A 1203 -12.19 33.85 9.76
N LEU A 1204 -13.20 32.97 9.74
CA LEU A 1204 -14.57 33.33 9.45
C LEU A 1204 -15.35 33.47 10.78
N PRO A 1205 -15.66 34.68 11.26
CA PRO A 1205 -16.34 34.85 12.55
C PRO A 1205 -17.74 34.23 12.52
N LEU A 1206 -18.08 33.48 13.57
CA LEU A 1206 -19.37 32.79 13.76
C LEU A 1206 -20.24 33.43 14.86
N LEU A 1207 -19.64 33.68 16.03
CA LEU A 1207 -20.29 34.20 17.25
C LEU A 1207 -19.35 35.15 17.97
#